data_AF-A0AAW9QEG3-F1
#
_entry.id   AF-A0AAW9QEG3-F1
#
_cell.length_a   1.000
_cell.length_b   1.000
_cell.length_c   1.000
_cell.angle_alpha   90.00
_cell.angle_beta   90.00
_cell.angle_gamma   90.00
#
_symmetry.space_group_name_H-M   'P 1'
#
loop_
_entity.id
_entity.type
_entity.pdbx_description
1 polymer ?
#
loop_
_entity_poly.entity_id
_entity_poly.type
_entity_poly.pdbx_seq_one_letter_code
_entity_poly.pdbx_strand_id
1 'polypeptide(L)'
;MKKLLSGFAVLPLCIPAVAAPPVQTYTPTVTAAERAAVHAKVEALAGDVGNTIVGDGRYNPLSLVGAMLDGGKYDSISRGAGGQAVSTAYPFPVNSNANNQNERERKTAKLNWLVDLAKSHGFPVVVRRQADKYVYVEIGDPDAPEMIMALSHLDSPTASVSAAQLERWRGADGLLGTASSYYPDSYHTPYVKDGWIYGAGIQDDSGPTLATMLAAKALMEAGLPRDRRIRIVMGIYEDGGPGTPTVANTANFMSIPYYTANPSFYDNWAYKMLNREEMPIAAYTSDSRFPVIVGNSVASTPTVSMDLSSDAGKPFSLVSAVAGVTLRAGDPTLKDITYGSTTQVASRAVFTLNAAGVSASSRSSFISGITAAATAQRWLTGLPTETPKVRTEIAGDTIILEINTGVAMEMPTPHYGKNAIVWGMHLLSQALGANGITASDLQLKKAADGLADLFFRGGVEGEAYIGRYMGIPDNLLRNIDNGAPNLTFALMGGINSENLASFYTGGSLSIPMFMRSMHKNATDYNAAITAVTGAWQGKGFTLGTIAAFANPTLYMTHDNPLIALQLASYRGTMNHDPAAFSDVYGLLDLTYAQGTTGGTLASNFRNKMNAFGAVIPGNERWWHTANERMKVASAVQMTKMMADGMLEMARYSGPAGAQYMWADIPGLNADRADLDLLDVTIGTYKDASAAVLPQYLGTDKKLAAATSFRIPMWNGRGNTTVSAAAYALGHEAGGVYLPLNDSDFLANTFVLPMRLEFKVNKPANLNAAQWKALVTGTFKNFSFNALKGGSVVPLVAPDAANADKFFYKRVSATDPNSLYVSVNLAVTDAPYQGVSTVIADSKTDLYSVNPNYLASNANPFPERGAKKQRGFFLFGDGSKDAEFASPDAIYVTFKTPGDVNGDGVANCSDLALTKATFNKRQGQAGFDARADFDGNGAVDIKDWSLMTSIVPVPSCPQ
;
A
#
# COMPACT_ATOMS: atom_id res chain seq x y z
N MET A 1 7.32 39.43 -4.87
CA MET A 1 8.13 39.84 -3.70
C MET A 1 7.59 39.23 -2.40
N LYS A 2 7.72 37.90 -2.19
CA LYS A 2 7.25 37.19 -0.98
C LYS A 2 8.30 36.16 -0.48
N LYS A 3 9.60 36.41 -0.69
CA LYS A 3 10.66 35.39 -0.51
C LYS A 3 11.75 35.68 0.53
N LEU A 4 11.61 36.70 1.36
CA LEU A 4 12.56 36.94 2.45
C LEU A 4 11.80 37.40 3.68
N LEU A 5 11.66 36.51 4.68
CA LEU A 5 11.56 36.78 6.13
C LEU A 5 10.88 35.59 6.84
N SER A 6 11.60 34.46 6.96
CA SER A 6 11.29 33.43 7.97
C SER A 6 12.50 32.52 8.18
N GLY A 7 13.65 33.13 8.48
CA GLY A 7 14.88 32.42 8.87
C GLY A 7 15.15 32.61 10.36
N PHE A 8 14.42 31.91 11.23
CA PHE A 8 14.86 31.62 12.59
C PHE A 8 14.28 30.26 12.99
N ALA A 9 15.08 29.21 12.78
CA ALA A 9 14.84 27.89 13.34
C ALA A 9 15.22 27.93 14.83
N VAL A 10 14.23 27.77 15.70
CA VAL A 10 14.45 27.45 17.12
C VAL A 10 13.97 26.02 17.30
N LEU A 11 14.91 25.10 17.56
CA LEU A 11 14.62 23.71 17.89
C LEU A 11 13.66 23.66 19.09
N PRO A 12 12.61 22.82 19.07
CA PRO A 12 11.91 22.46 20.28
C PRO A 12 12.86 21.65 21.17
N LEU A 13 12.85 21.92 22.48
CA LEU A 13 13.37 21.01 23.49
C LEU A 13 12.50 19.73 23.45
N CYS A 14 12.85 18.81 22.56
CA CYS A 14 12.30 17.45 22.56
C CYS A 14 12.83 16.73 23.80
N ILE A 15 11.92 16.36 24.70
CA ILE A 15 12.14 15.22 25.60
C ILE A 15 12.46 14.04 24.66
N PRO A 16 13.55 13.28 24.88
CA PRO A 16 13.90 12.18 23.98
C PRO A 16 12.74 11.18 23.97
N ALA A 17 12.17 10.94 22.79
CA ALA A 17 11.29 9.81 22.57
C ALA A 17 12.05 8.55 22.99
N VAL A 18 11.51 7.82 23.96
CA VAL A 18 12.04 6.50 24.35
C VAL A 18 12.05 5.65 23.08
N ALA A 19 13.20 5.03 22.78
CA ALA A 19 13.40 4.26 21.56
C ALA A 19 12.24 3.27 21.38
N ALA A 20 11.49 3.43 20.29
CA ALA A 20 10.44 2.49 19.91
C ALA A 20 11.04 1.08 19.80
N PRO A 21 10.27 0.02 20.11
CA PRO A 21 10.71 -1.37 19.96
C PRO A 21 11.17 -1.63 18.50
N PRO A 22 12.00 -2.68 18.27
CA PRO A 22 12.56 -2.95 16.95
C PRO A 22 11.46 -3.28 15.95
N VAL A 23 11.03 -2.26 15.20
CA VAL A 23 10.17 -2.40 14.03
C VAL A 23 11.00 -3.06 12.94
N GLN A 24 10.42 -3.99 12.20
CA GLN A 24 11.07 -4.53 11.00
C GLN A 24 11.49 -3.35 10.10
N THR A 25 12.80 -3.14 9.97
CA THR A 25 13.32 -1.99 9.22
C THR A 25 13.58 -2.39 7.78
N TYR A 26 12.90 -1.75 6.85
CA TYR A 26 13.25 -1.81 5.43
C TYR A 26 14.21 -0.66 5.11
N THR A 27 15.30 -0.96 4.39
CA THR A 27 16.19 0.07 3.86
C THR A 27 15.71 0.45 2.46
N PRO A 28 15.25 1.70 2.24
CA PRO A 28 14.81 2.16 0.93
C PRO A 28 15.89 1.97 -0.14
N THR A 29 15.52 1.40 -1.28
CA THR A 29 16.41 1.22 -2.44
C THR A 29 16.38 2.41 -3.38
N VAL A 30 15.32 3.21 -3.36
CA VAL A 30 15.21 4.43 -4.17
C VAL A 30 16.12 5.50 -3.56
N THR A 31 17.07 5.99 -4.33
CA THR A 31 18.02 7.02 -3.90
C THR A 31 17.40 8.41 -3.93
N ALA A 32 18.03 9.39 -3.26
CA ALA A 32 17.56 10.78 -3.31
C ALA A 32 17.58 11.37 -4.74
N ALA A 33 18.56 10.98 -5.57
CA ALA A 33 18.64 11.42 -6.96
C ALA A 33 17.52 10.83 -7.81
N GLU A 34 17.20 9.55 -7.60
CA GLU A 34 16.08 8.88 -8.27
C GLU A 34 14.73 9.49 -7.85
N ARG A 35 14.53 9.75 -6.54
CA ARG A 35 13.32 10.47 -6.07
C ARG A 35 13.19 11.83 -6.74
N ALA A 36 14.27 12.61 -6.80
CA ALA A 36 14.24 13.92 -7.46
C ALA A 36 13.84 13.80 -8.94
N ALA A 37 14.36 12.80 -9.66
CA ALA A 37 14.01 12.56 -11.05
C ALA A 37 12.53 12.18 -11.23
N VAL A 38 12.02 11.28 -10.39
CA VAL A 38 10.60 10.86 -10.42
C VAL A 38 9.68 12.01 -10.04
N HIS A 39 9.99 12.74 -8.96
CA HIS A 39 9.19 13.86 -8.47
C HIS A 39 9.15 14.98 -9.50
N ALA A 40 10.25 15.26 -10.21
CA ALA A 40 10.25 16.22 -11.32
C ALA A 40 9.31 15.81 -12.46
N LYS A 41 9.20 14.50 -12.76
CA LYS A 41 8.21 14.00 -13.74
C LYS A 41 6.77 14.14 -13.25
N VAL A 42 6.52 13.90 -11.97
CA VAL A 42 5.21 14.12 -11.36
C VAL A 42 4.81 15.59 -11.42
N GLU A 43 5.72 16.51 -11.08
CA GLU A 43 5.48 17.95 -11.16
C GLU A 43 5.19 18.41 -12.60
N ALA A 44 5.92 17.88 -13.58
CA ALA A 44 5.66 18.17 -14.99
C ALA A 44 4.28 17.66 -15.46
N LEU A 45 3.77 16.58 -14.86
CA LEU A 45 2.45 16.04 -15.12
C LEU A 45 1.33 16.73 -14.33
N ALA A 46 1.63 17.49 -13.28
CA ALA A 46 0.62 18.08 -12.39
C ALA A 46 -0.38 18.99 -13.14
N GLY A 47 0.12 19.80 -14.07
CA GLY A 47 -0.64 20.81 -14.82
C GLY A 47 -0.58 22.21 -14.18
N ASP A 48 -0.86 23.25 -14.95
CA ASP A 48 -1.06 24.62 -14.44
C ASP A 48 -2.51 24.77 -13.94
N VAL A 49 -2.70 25.25 -12.72
CA VAL A 49 -3.97 25.12 -11.99
C VAL A 49 -4.39 26.46 -11.38
N GLY A 50 -5.09 27.24 -12.20
CA GLY A 50 -5.93 28.33 -11.73
C GLY A 50 -7.36 27.87 -11.40
N ASN A 51 -8.22 28.81 -11.05
CA ASN A 51 -9.65 28.54 -10.94
C ASN A 51 -10.21 28.17 -12.34
N THR A 52 -10.81 26.99 -12.47
CA THR A 52 -11.30 26.43 -13.74
C THR A 52 -12.49 25.50 -13.49
N ILE A 53 -13.29 25.24 -14.52
CA ILE A 53 -14.35 24.23 -14.54
C ILE A 53 -14.12 23.29 -15.72
N VAL A 54 -14.50 22.02 -15.58
CA VAL A 54 -14.42 21.05 -16.67
C VAL A 54 -14.98 21.62 -17.98
N GLY A 55 -14.22 21.46 -19.07
CA GLY A 55 -14.62 21.90 -20.41
C GLY A 55 -14.42 23.39 -20.73
N ASP A 56 -13.88 24.22 -19.83
CA ASP A 56 -13.65 25.64 -20.11
C ASP A 56 -12.40 25.96 -20.97
N GLY A 57 -11.60 24.92 -21.30
CA GLY A 57 -10.40 25.02 -22.13
C GLY A 57 -9.16 25.62 -21.44
N ARG A 58 -9.18 25.82 -20.11
CA ARG A 58 -8.10 26.48 -19.36
C ARG A 58 -7.09 25.53 -18.72
N TYR A 59 -7.28 24.22 -18.86
CA TYR A 59 -6.38 23.19 -18.34
C TYR A 59 -5.96 22.23 -19.45
N ASN A 60 -4.84 21.54 -19.25
CA ASN A 60 -4.40 20.46 -20.13
C ASN A 60 -5.11 19.15 -19.73
N PRO A 61 -5.93 18.52 -20.59
CA PRO A 61 -6.63 17.26 -20.27
C PRO A 61 -5.69 16.08 -19.96
N LEU A 62 -4.42 16.15 -20.40
CA LEU A 62 -3.40 15.14 -20.12
C LEU A 62 -2.60 15.45 -18.84
N SER A 63 -2.92 16.51 -18.11
CA SER A 63 -2.32 16.74 -16.78
C SER A 63 -3.05 15.93 -15.71
N LEU A 64 -2.46 15.79 -14.52
CA LEU A 64 -3.08 15.15 -13.35
C LEU A 64 -4.41 15.81 -13.00
N VAL A 65 -4.41 17.14 -12.85
CA VAL A 65 -5.65 17.85 -12.55
C VAL A 65 -6.63 17.78 -13.72
N GLY A 66 -6.14 17.90 -14.96
CA GLY A 66 -7.00 17.79 -16.14
C GLY A 66 -7.67 16.43 -16.27
N ALA A 67 -6.95 15.35 -16.00
CA ALA A 67 -7.50 14.00 -15.98
C ALA A 67 -8.54 13.84 -14.86
N MET A 68 -8.32 14.44 -13.68
CA MET A 68 -9.30 14.43 -12.59
C MET A 68 -10.59 15.18 -12.96
N LEU A 69 -10.47 16.35 -13.60
CA LEU A 69 -11.63 17.11 -14.09
C LEU A 69 -12.37 16.33 -15.19
N ASP A 70 -11.66 15.82 -16.18
CA ASP A 70 -12.27 15.09 -17.29
C ASP A 70 -12.85 13.74 -16.85
N GLY A 71 -12.23 13.07 -15.88
CA GLY A 71 -12.71 11.80 -15.32
C GLY A 71 -13.91 11.98 -14.41
N GLY A 72 -13.94 13.06 -13.62
CA GLY A 72 -15.06 13.40 -12.74
C GLY A 72 -16.31 13.87 -13.48
N LYS A 73 -16.21 14.21 -14.77
CA LYS A 73 -17.37 14.59 -15.60
C LYS A 73 -18.28 13.41 -15.96
N TYR A 74 -17.74 12.20 -15.87
CA TYR A 74 -18.51 10.99 -16.13
C TYR A 74 -19.24 10.62 -14.84
N ASP A 75 -20.57 10.56 -14.91
CA ASP A 75 -21.35 9.99 -13.81
C ASP A 75 -20.98 8.51 -13.64
N SER A 76 -20.22 8.22 -12.60
CA SER A 76 -19.80 6.88 -12.21
C SER A 76 -20.49 6.39 -10.94
N ILE A 77 -21.61 7.01 -10.55
CA ILE A 77 -22.36 6.60 -9.36
C ILE A 77 -22.86 5.15 -9.52
N SER A 78 -22.57 4.33 -8.51
CA SER A 78 -23.00 2.94 -8.42
C SER A 78 -24.43 2.83 -7.89
N ARG A 79 -25.38 2.48 -8.78
CA ARG A 79 -26.83 2.38 -8.49
C ARG A 79 -27.30 0.92 -8.35
N GLY A 80 -26.43 -0.05 -8.66
CA GLY A 80 -26.69 -1.48 -8.52
C GLY A 80 -27.58 -2.05 -9.63
N ALA A 81 -28.23 -3.18 -9.37
CA ALA A 81 -28.91 -3.98 -10.40
C ALA A 81 -30.20 -3.34 -11.00
N GLY A 82 -30.66 -2.20 -10.48
CA GLY A 82 -31.85 -1.50 -10.98
C GLY A 82 -33.16 -2.29 -10.83
N GLY A 83 -33.23 -3.18 -9.84
CA GLY A 83 -34.39 -4.06 -9.60
C GLY A 83 -34.53 -5.22 -10.59
N GLN A 84 -33.51 -5.49 -11.42
CA GLN A 84 -33.48 -6.63 -12.34
C GLN A 84 -32.49 -7.70 -11.86
N ALA A 85 -32.72 -8.97 -12.23
CA ALA A 85 -31.79 -10.06 -11.94
C ALA A 85 -30.45 -9.84 -12.65
N VAL A 86 -29.36 -10.18 -11.98
CA VAL A 86 -27.99 -10.05 -12.50
C VAL A 86 -27.72 -11.15 -13.52
N SER A 87 -26.99 -10.84 -14.60
CA SER A 87 -26.63 -11.84 -15.60
C SER A 87 -25.80 -12.97 -15.00
N THR A 88 -26.17 -14.22 -15.34
CA THR A 88 -25.51 -15.45 -14.88
C THR A 88 -24.67 -16.13 -15.95
N ALA A 89 -24.55 -15.52 -17.14
CA ALA A 89 -23.78 -16.02 -18.26
C ALA A 89 -22.61 -15.09 -18.57
N TYR A 90 -21.43 -15.64 -18.88
CA TYR A 90 -20.27 -14.86 -19.32
C TYR A 90 -20.63 -14.04 -20.58
N PRO A 91 -20.31 -12.73 -20.64
CA PRO A 91 -19.34 -12.00 -19.82
C PRO A 91 -19.91 -11.32 -18.56
N PHE A 92 -21.10 -11.71 -18.11
CA PHE A 92 -21.78 -11.18 -16.93
C PHE A 92 -21.96 -9.66 -16.99
N PRO A 93 -22.61 -9.11 -18.03
CA PRO A 93 -22.82 -7.67 -18.16
C PRO A 93 -23.62 -7.13 -16.97
N VAL A 94 -23.30 -5.91 -16.55
CA VAL A 94 -24.11 -5.19 -15.56
C VAL A 94 -25.43 -4.77 -16.21
N ASN A 95 -26.52 -4.79 -15.45
CA ASN A 95 -27.81 -4.35 -15.95
C ASN A 95 -27.76 -2.87 -16.33
N SER A 96 -28.49 -2.51 -17.38
CA SER A 96 -28.67 -1.12 -17.74
C SER A 96 -30.12 -0.83 -18.05
N ASN A 97 -30.73 0.04 -17.25
CA ASN A 97 -32.12 0.41 -17.34
C ASN A 97 -32.36 1.77 -16.66
N ALA A 98 -33.57 2.32 -16.81
CA ALA A 98 -33.92 3.60 -16.21
C ALA A 98 -33.79 3.61 -14.67
N ASN A 99 -34.05 2.50 -13.98
CA ASN A 99 -34.02 2.43 -12.52
C ASN A 99 -32.60 2.56 -11.94
N ASN A 100 -31.58 2.09 -12.65
CA ASN A 100 -30.17 2.31 -12.31
C ASN A 100 -29.52 3.41 -13.16
N GLN A 101 -30.34 4.23 -13.83
CA GLN A 101 -29.90 5.35 -14.66
C GLN A 101 -28.90 4.92 -15.74
N ASN A 102 -29.14 3.79 -16.41
CA ASN A 102 -28.30 3.30 -17.51
C ASN A 102 -26.83 3.13 -17.09
N GLU A 103 -26.62 2.53 -15.90
CA GLU A 103 -25.31 2.44 -15.25
C GLU A 103 -24.23 1.81 -16.13
N ARG A 104 -24.55 0.75 -16.89
CA ARG A 104 -23.57 0.11 -17.76
C ARG A 104 -23.09 1.05 -18.86
N GLU A 105 -23.97 1.80 -19.53
CA GLU A 105 -23.54 2.71 -20.59
C GLU A 105 -22.68 3.85 -20.04
N ARG A 106 -23.07 4.46 -18.92
CA ARG A 106 -22.30 5.54 -18.28
C ARG A 106 -20.89 5.09 -17.90
N LYS A 107 -20.77 3.94 -17.24
CA LYS A 107 -19.48 3.39 -16.80
C LYS A 107 -18.63 2.91 -17.98
N THR A 108 -19.25 2.31 -19.00
CA THR A 108 -18.58 1.97 -20.27
C THR A 108 -17.98 3.21 -20.95
N ALA A 109 -18.69 4.35 -20.93
CA ALA A 109 -18.19 5.61 -21.49
C ALA A 109 -16.96 6.13 -20.73
N LYS A 110 -16.96 6.07 -19.39
CA LYS A 110 -15.79 6.43 -18.57
C LYS A 110 -14.58 5.53 -18.87
N LEU A 111 -14.80 4.21 -19.01
CA LEU A 111 -13.72 3.28 -19.37
C LEU A 111 -13.19 3.51 -20.79
N ASN A 112 -14.03 3.88 -21.76
CA ASN A 112 -13.57 4.27 -23.11
C ASN A 112 -12.62 5.47 -23.03
N TRP A 113 -13.02 6.52 -22.31
CA TRP A 113 -12.19 7.69 -22.09
C TRP A 113 -10.86 7.35 -21.41
N LEU A 114 -10.88 6.48 -20.40
CA LEU A 114 -9.67 6.04 -19.72
C LEU A 114 -8.70 5.31 -20.66
N VAL A 115 -9.21 4.47 -21.56
CA VAL A 115 -8.39 3.80 -22.59
C VAL A 115 -7.72 4.83 -23.51
N ASP A 116 -8.46 5.85 -23.95
CA ASP A 116 -7.93 6.90 -24.82
C ASP A 116 -6.91 7.77 -24.09
N LEU A 117 -7.16 8.09 -22.82
CA LEU A 117 -6.21 8.80 -21.96
C LEU A 117 -4.90 8.00 -21.80
N ALA A 118 -4.99 6.71 -21.47
CA ALA A 118 -3.81 5.85 -21.32
C ALA A 118 -3.00 5.74 -22.62
N LYS A 119 -3.67 5.57 -23.77
CA LYS A 119 -3.00 5.57 -25.08
C LYS A 119 -2.33 6.90 -25.39
N SER A 120 -3.00 8.01 -25.07
CA SER A 120 -2.45 9.37 -25.28
C SER A 120 -1.21 9.64 -24.42
N HIS A 121 -1.11 9.01 -23.25
CA HIS A 121 0.10 9.02 -22.42
C HIS A 121 1.23 8.10 -22.92
N GLY A 122 0.97 7.26 -23.92
CA GLY A 122 1.94 6.36 -24.51
C GLY A 122 2.25 5.13 -23.67
N PHE A 123 1.28 4.64 -22.86
CA PHE A 123 1.46 3.37 -22.17
C PHE A 123 1.66 2.22 -23.18
N PRO A 124 2.68 1.36 -23.00
CA PRO A 124 2.99 0.30 -23.96
C PRO A 124 1.96 -0.83 -23.95
N VAL A 125 1.29 -1.04 -22.81
CA VAL A 125 0.23 -2.02 -22.63
C VAL A 125 -0.99 -1.31 -22.07
N VAL A 126 -2.09 -1.33 -22.83
CA VAL A 126 -3.41 -0.85 -22.40
C VAL A 126 -4.42 -1.95 -22.74
N VAL A 127 -5.00 -2.55 -21.71
CA VAL A 127 -5.92 -3.67 -21.88
C VAL A 127 -7.26 -3.34 -21.25
N ARG A 128 -8.31 -3.54 -22.03
CA ARG A 128 -9.69 -3.48 -21.58
C ARG A 128 -10.25 -4.89 -21.51
N ARG A 129 -10.80 -5.25 -20.36
CA ARG A 129 -11.43 -6.55 -20.13
C ARG A 129 -12.91 -6.35 -19.88
N GLN A 130 -13.71 -6.99 -20.74
CA GLN A 130 -15.14 -6.72 -20.88
C GLN A 130 -15.41 -5.22 -21.17
N ALA A 131 -16.60 -4.87 -21.67
CA ALA A 131 -16.86 -3.48 -22.00
C ALA A 131 -16.99 -2.60 -20.74
N ASP A 132 -17.48 -3.18 -19.64
CA ASP A 132 -17.96 -2.46 -18.47
C ASP A 132 -17.15 -2.73 -17.20
N LYS A 133 -16.15 -3.61 -17.18
CA LYS A 133 -15.53 -4.07 -15.91
C LYS A 133 -14.30 -3.30 -15.48
N TYR A 134 -13.21 -3.42 -16.24
CA TYR A 134 -11.96 -2.74 -15.88
C TYR A 134 -11.06 -2.50 -17.08
N VAL A 135 -10.14 -1.57 -16.87
CA VAL A 135 -9.00 -1.30 -17.72
C VAL A 135 -7.75 -1.48 -16.88
N TYR A 136 -6.68 -2.02 -17.46
CA TYR A 136 -5.37 -1.91 -16.85
C TYR A 136 -4.33 -1.38 -17.82
N VAL A 137 -3.34 -0.70 -17.25
CA VAL A 137 -2.10 -0.34 -17.93
C VAL A 137 -0.94 -1.09 -17.31
N GLU A 138 0.09 -1.39 -18.09
CA GLU A 138 1.29 -2.05 -17.59
C GLU A 138 2.56 -1.42 -18.18
N ILE A 139 3.60 -1.33 -17.34
CA ILE A 139 4.96 -0.90 -17.72
C ILE A 139 5.98 -1.88 -17.15
N GLY A 140 7.18 -1.87 -17.73
CA GLY A 140 8.28 -2.76 -17.34
C GLY A 140 8.63 -3.74 -18.45
N ASP A 141 9.60 -4.61 -18.17
CA ASP A 141 10.02 -5.65 -19.10
C ASP A 141 8.93 -6.73 -19.20
N PRO A 142 8.34 -6.99 -20.38
CA PRO A 142 7.28 -7.99 -20.54
C PRO A 142 7.73 -9.41 -20.19
N ASP A 143 9.05 -9.69 -20.23
CA ASP A 143 9.60 -10.99 -19.88
C ASP A 143 9.94 -11.13 -18.40
N ALA A 144 9.80 -10.06 -17.60
CA ALA A 144 10.04 -10.11 -16.16
C ALA A 144 9.08 -11.09 -15.47
N PRO A 145 9.58 -11.98 -14.60
CA PRO A 145 8.83 -13.10 -14.06
C PRO A 145 7.70 -12.70 -13.11
N GLU A 146 7.81 -11.52 -12.49
CA GLU A 146 6.90 -11.04 -11.45
C GLU A 146 6.28 -9.69 -11.83
N MET A 147 5.12 -9.41 -11.25
CA MET A 147 4.39 -8.15 -11.41
C MET A 147 3.92 -7.65 -10.04
N ILE A 148 4.06 -6.35 -9.82
CA ILE A 148 3.42 -5.63 -8.71
C ILE A 148 2.21 -4.86 -9.21
N MET A 149 1.24 -4.67 -8.33
CA MET A 149 -0.05 -4.09 -8.70
C MET A 149 -0.41 -2.87 -7.88
N ALA A 150 -1.05 -1.91 -8.53
CA ALA A 150 -2.00 -1.05 -7.86
C ALA A 150 -3.41 -1.41 -8.34
N LEU A 151 -4.33 -1.63 -7.40
CA LEU A 151 -5.71 -1.98 -7.68
C LEU A 151 -6.61 -0.86 -7.14
N SER A 152 -7.31 -0.18 -8.04
CA SER A 152 -8.07 1.04 -7.73
C SER A 152 -9.46 1.04 -8.36
N HIS A 153 -10.32 2.00 -8.01
CA HIS A 153 -11.67 2.11 -8.57
C HIS A 153 -12.07 3.52 -9.02
N LEU A 154 -12.98 3.56 -10.01
CA LEU A 154 -13.42 4.77 -10.68
C LEU A 154 -14.89 5.10 -10.39
N ASP A 155 -15.61 4.27 -9.67
CA ASP A 155 -16.98 4.55 -9.25
C ASP A 155 -17.04 5.33 -7.93
N SER A 156 -18.25 5.76 -7.59
CA SER A 156 -18.55 6.50 -6.36
C SER A 156 -19.91 6.06 -5.82
N PRO A 157 -20.17 6.16 -4.50
CA PRO A 157 -21.38 5.59 -3.92
C PRO A 157 -22.59 6.51 -4.05
N THR A 158 -23.79 5.91 -4.07
CA THR A 158 -25.06 6.66 -4.03
C THR A 158 -25.21 7.60 -2.84
N ALA A 159 -24.52 7.32 -1.73
CA ALA A 159 -24.57 8.14 -0.52
C ALA A 159 -24.21 9.60 -0.80
N SER A 160 -23.26 9.87 -1.71
CA SER A 160 -22.82 11.21 -2.11
C SER A 160 -23.88 12.03 -2.87
N VAL A 161 -24.93 11.36 -3.38
CA VAL A 161 -25.95 11.95 -4.26
C VAL A 161 -27.37 11.57 -3.83
N SER A 162 -27.58 11.31 -2.53
CA SER A 162 -28.94 11.25 -1.96
C SER A 162 -29.63 12.61 -2.15
N ALA A 163 -30.97 12.65 -2.12
CA ALA A 163 -31.71 13.91 -2.28
C ALA A 163 -31.25 14.99 -1.29
N ALA A 164 -30.97 14.62 -0.04
CA ALA A 164 -30.45 15.54 0.97
C ALA A 164 -29.02 16.04 0.68
N GLN A 165 -28.19 15.20 0.06
CA GLN A 165 -26.83 15.56 -0.34
C GLN A 165 -26.82 16.44 -1.60
N LEU A 166 -27.72 16.20 -2.57
CA LEU A 166 -27.87 17.04 -3.77
C LEU A 166 -28.15 18.51 -3.44
N GLU A 167 -28.95 18.77 -2.40
CA GLU A 167 -29.20 20.16 -1.93
C GLU A 167 -27.96 20.81 -1.29
N ARG A 168 -26.96 20.03 -0.89
CA ARG A 168 -25.72 20.50 -0.25
C ARG A 168 -24.58 20.72 -1.24
N TRP A 169 -24.69 20.18 -2.45
CA TRP A 169 -23.67 20.38 -3.48
C TRP A 169 -23.57 21.85 -3.89
N ARG A 170 -22.34 22.35 -3.93
CA ARG A 170 -22.00 23.68 -4.42
C ARG A 170 -21.52 23.59 -5.85
N GLY A 171 -22.22 24.29 -6.76
CA GLY A 171 -21.79 24.45 -8.14
C GLY A 171 -20.56 25.34 -8.28
N ALA A 172 -19.97 25.36 -9.48
CA ALA A 172 -18.82 26.21 -9.77
C ALA A 172 -19.13 27.72 -9.72
N ASP A 173 -20.41 28.09 -9.78
CA ASP A 173 -20.91 29.46 -9.55
C ASP A 173 -20.92 29.84 -8.05
N GLY A 174 -20.63 28.90 -7.16
CA GLY A 174 -20.62 29.09 -5.73
C GLY A 174 -22.00 29.03 -5.09
N LEU A 175 -23.05 28.62 -5.79
CA LEU A 175 -24.41 28.49 -5.25
C LEU A 175 -24.70 27.03 -4.85
N LEU A 176 -25.67 26.82 -3.94
CA LEU A 176 -26.02 25.51 -3.38
C LEU A 176 -27.32 24.97 -4.00
N GLY A 177 -27.37 23.64 -4.18
CA GLY A 177 -28.60 22.94 -4.55
C GLY A 177 -29.30 23.57 -5.75
N THR A 178 -30.62 23.65 -5.71
CA THR A 178 -31.45 24.23 -6.78
C THR A 178 -31.13 25.68 -7.17
N ALA A 179 -30.37 26.43 -6.36
CA ALA A 179 -29.93 27.79 -6.71
C ALA A 179 -28.74 27.80 -7.68
N SER A 180 -27.99 26.69 -7.79
CA SER A 180 -26.88 26.51 -8.72
C SER A 180 -27.38 26.28 -10.15
N SER A 181 -26.73 26.93 -11.11
CA SER A 181 -26.94 26.67 -12.54
C SER A 181 -26.51 25.25 -12.97
N TYR A 182 -25.78 24.55 -12.11
CA TYR A 182 -25.27 23.19 -12.32
C TYR A 182 -26.09 22.13 -11.58
N TYR A 183 -27.22 22.46 -10.97
CA TYR A 183 -28.08 21.47 -10.31
C TYR A 183 -28.97 20.74 -11.33
N PRO A 184 -29.22 19.42 -11.18
CA PRO A 184 -28.77 18.51 -10.10
C PRO A 184 -27.37 17.89 -10.31
N ASP A 185 -26.70 18.26 -11.40
CA ASP A 185 -25.50 17.65 -11.95
C ASP A 185 -24.17 18.17 -11.33
N SER A 186 -24.25 18.89 -10.22
CA SER A 186 -23.10 19.57 -9.61
C SER A 186 -22.01 18.59 -9.13
N TYR A 187 -22.40 17.37 -8.76
CA TYR A 187 -21.49 16.32 -8.30
C TYR A 187 -20.57 15.79 -9.41
N HIS A 188 -21.01 15.84 -10.67
CA HIS A 188 -20.23 15.42 -11.84
C HIS A 188 -19.89 16.58 -12.78
N THR A 189 -19.90 17.82 -12.27
CA THR A 189 -19.38 18.99 -12.98
C THR A 189 -18.15 19.50 -12.23
N PRO A 190 -17.02 18.75 -12.26
CA PRO A 190 -15.88 19.07 -11.41
C PRO A 190 -15.23 20.40 -11.77
N TYR A 191 -14.68 21.05 -10.76
CA TYR A 191 -14.04 22.36 -10.87
C TYR A 191 -12.88 22.51 -9.90
N VAL A 192 -11.98 23.44 -10.20
CA VAL A 192 -10.93 23.89 -9.28
C VAL A 192 -11.28 25.25 -8.75
N LYS A 193 -11.28 25.39 -7.43
CA LYS A 193 -11.44 26.68 -6.75
C LYS A 193 -10.50 26.79 -5.57
N ASP A 194 -9.68 27.83 -5.57
CA ASP A 194 -8.78 28.20 -4.47
C ASP A 194 -7.86 27.04 -4.03
N GLY A 195 -7.35 26.30 -5.03
CA GLY A 195 -6.43 25.17 -4.83
C GLY A 195 -7.10 23.86 -4.46
N TRP A 196 -8.44 23.78 -4.50
CA TRP A 196 -9.23 22.56 -4.26
C TRP A 196 -9.92 22.09 -5.53
N ILE A 197 -9.85 20.79 -5.79
CA ILE A 197 -10.55 20.10 -6.88
C ILE A 197 -11.83 19.53 -6.27
N TYR A 198 -13.00 19.90 -6.80
CA TYR A 198 -14.32 19.45 -6.33
C TYR A 198 -14.94 18.48 -7.33
N GLY A 199 -15.65 17.48 -6.82
CA GLY A 199 -16.40 16.51 -7.62
C GLY A 199 -16.54 15.17 -6.90
N ALA A 200 -17.60 14.42 -7.20
CA ALA A 200 -17.77 13.07 -6.69
C ALA A 200 -16.64 12.17 -7.22
N GLY A 201 -16.04 11.39 -6.32
CA GLY A 201 -14.94 10.49 -6.63
C GLY A 201 -13.57 11.16 -6.78
N ILE A 202 -13.46 12.47 -6.58
CA ILE A 202 -12.17 13.17 -6.62
C ILE A 202 -11.23 12.71 -5.50
N GLN A 203 -11.76 12.34 -4.34
CA GLN A 203 -10.97 11.78 -3.24
C GLN A 203 -11.18 10.27 -3.04
N ASP A 204 -12.31 9.71 -3.47
CA ASP A 204 -12.64 8.28 -3.32
C ASP A 204 -13.44 7.72 -4.52
N ASP A 205 -12.81 7.12 -5.53
CA ASP A 205 -11.36 6.89 -5.70
C ASP A 205 -10.87 7.23 -7.12
N SER A 206 -11.67 7.94 -7.92
CA SER A 206 -11.27 8.35 -9.28
C SER A 206 -10.00 9.20 -9.29
N GLY A 207 -9.90 10.16 -8.36
CA GLY A 207 -8.71 11.01 -8.27
C GLY A 207 -7.43 10.22 -7.91
N PRO A 208 -7.39 9.48 -6.79
CA PRO A 208 -6.25 8.64 -6.46
C PRO A 208 -5.96 7.53 -7.48
N THR A 209 -6.98 6.98 -8.16
CA THR A 209 -6.80 6.07 -9.31
C THR A 209 -6.00 6.73 -10.44
N LEU A 210 -6.40 7.94 -10.85
CA LEU A 210 -5.71 8.68 -11.91
C LEU A 210 -4.31 9.13 -11.47
N ALA A 211 -4.14 9.51 -10.20
CA ALA A 211 -2.84 9.78 -9.61
C ALA A 211 -1.92 8.56 -9.66
N THR A 212 -2.44 7.37 -9.36
CA THR A 212 -1.72 6.10 -9.43
C THR A 212 -1.27 5.80 -10.87
N MET A 213 -2.16 5.97 -11.85
CA MET A 213 -1.82 5.80 -13.26
C MET A 213 -0.73 6.79 -13.68
N LEU A 214 -0.84 8.08 -13.31
CA LEU A 214 0.15 9.08 -13.67
C LEU A 214 1.48 8.95 -12.91
N ALA A 215 1.46 8.36 -11.72
CA ALA A 215 2.69 7.93 -11.03
C ALA A 215 3.42 6.86 -11.85
N ALA A 216 2.71 5.87 -12.42
CA ALA A 216 3.31 4.90 -13.33
C ALA A 216 3.84 5.57 -14.61
N LYS A 217 3.13 6.57 -15.15
CA LYS A 217 3.60 7.39 -16.27
C LYS A 217 4.90 8.14 -15.93
N ALA A 218 4.98 8.76 -14.75
CA ALA A 218 6.19 9.43 -14.27
C ALA A 218 7.37 8.46 -14.16
N LEU A 219 7.16 7.25 -13.63
CA LEU A 219 8.18 6.21 -13.57
C LEU A 219 8.60 5.70 -14.95
N MET A 220 7.68 5.64 -15.91
CA MET A 220 8.00 5.27 -17.29
C MET A 220 8.92 6.31 -17.92
N GLU A 221 8.63 7.60 -17.75
CA GLU A 221 9.44 8.70 -18.29
C GLU A 221 10.75 8.94 -17.56
N ALA A 222 10.81 8.63 -16.26
CA ALA A 222 12.05 8.68 -15.49
C ALA A 222 13.06 7.61 -15.95
N GLY A 223 12.59 6.56 -16.64
CA GLY A 223 13.46 5.55 -17.24
C GLY A 223 14.27 4.75 -16.22
N LEU A 224 13.78 4.62 -14.98
CA LEU A 224 14.53 3.99 -13.90
C LEU A 224 14.54 2.45 -13.97
N PRO A 225 15.58 1.79 -13.43
CA PRO A 225 15.67 0.33 -13.39
C PRO A 225 14.58 -0.29 -12.51
N ARG A 226 13.94 -1.33 -13.05
CA ARG A 226 12.90 -2.14 -12.40
C ARG A 226 13.16 -3.62 -12.70
N ASP A 227 12.91 -4.45 -11.70
CA ASP A 227 13.10 -5.91 -11.79
C ASP A 227 11.77 -6.62 -12.10
N ARG A 228 10.66 -5.96 -11.75
CA ARG A 228 9.27 -6.42 -11.93
C ARG A 228 8.48 -5.51 -12.87
N ARG A 229 7.41 -6.05 -13.44
CA ARG A 229 6.36 -5.27 -14.11
C ARG A 229 5.52 -4.50 -13.09
N ILE A 230 4.98 -3.36 -13.49
CA ILE A 230 4.03 -2.57 -12.71
C ILE A 230 2.71 -2.54 -13.47
N ARG A 231 1.63 -3.06 -12.86
CA ARG A 231 0.28 -3.06 -13.44
C ARG A 231 -0.68 -2.21 -12.60
N ILE A 232 -1.36 -1.27 -13.24
CA ILE A 232 -2.40 -0.46 -12.60
C ILE A 232 -3.74 -0.95 -13.10
N VAL A 233 -4.54 -1.57 -12.24
CA VAL A 233 -5.88 -2.09 -12.54
C VAL A 233 -6.93 -1.12 -12.01
N MET A 234 -7.81 -0.65 -12.89
CA MET A 234 -8.78 0.39 -12.61
C MET A 234 -10.18 -0.16 -12.90
N GLY A 235 -10.89 -0.53 -11.84
CA GLY A 235 -12.27 -1.04 -11.89
C GLY A 235 -13.32 0.07 -11.76
N ILE A 236 -14.62 -0.26 -11.87
CA ILE A 236 -15.71 0.73 -11.80
C ILE A 236 -16.97 0.25 -11.06
N TYR A 237 -16.82 -0.57 -10.02
CA TYR A 237 -17.94 -1.21 -9.28
C TYR A 237 -17.60 -1.55 -7.82
N GLU A 238 -16.66 -0.86 -7.20
CA GLU A 238 -16.28 -1.09 -5.80
C GLU A 238 -17.40 -0.64 -4.83
N ASP A 239 -17.99 0.53 -5.09
CA ASP A 239 -18.94 1.22 -4.21
C ASP A 239 -20.39 0.72 -4.32
N GLY A 240 -20.64 -0.21 -5.23
CA GLY A 240 -21.95 -0.79 -5.46
C GLY A 240 -21.90 -1.84 -6.55
N GLY A 241 -21.72 -3.09 -6.11
CA GLY A 241 -21.50 -4.21 -6.99
C GLY A 241 -22.68 -4.48 -7.93
N PRO A 242 -22.40 -4.95 -9.16
CA PRO A 242 -23.42 -5.37 -10.11
C PRO A 242 -24.03 -6.74 -9.78
N GLY A 243 -23.62 -7.35 -8.66
CA GLY A 243 -23.87 -8.73 -8.28
C GLY A 243 -22.77 -9.69 -8.77
N THR A 244 -22.57 -10.76 -8.02
CA THR A 244 -21.43 -11.67 -8.19
C THR A 244 -21.89 -13.03 -8.73
N PRO A 245 -21.27 -13.58 -9.80
CA PRO A 245 -21.61 -14.93 -10.27
C PRO A 245 -21.29 -15.97 -9.17
N THR A 246 -22.11 -17.00 -9.06
CA THR A 246 -21.84 -18.12 -8.14
C THR A 246 -20.72 -19.01 -8.68
N VAL A 247 -20.12 -19.86 -7.84
CA VAL A 247 -19.17 -20.90 -8.28
C VAL A 247 -19.72 -21.68 -9.48
N ALA A 248 -21.01 -22.08 -9.42
CA ALA A 248 -21.67 -22.80 -10.52
C ALA A 248 -21.77 -21.96 -11.81
N ASN A 249 -22.05 -20.66 -11.70
CA ASN A 249 -22.08 -19.78 -12.88
C ASN A 249 -20.71 -19.67 -13.55
N THR A 250 -19.64 -19.60 -12.76
CA THR A 250 -18.28 -19.51 -13.32
C THR A 250 -17.78 -20.83 -13.90
N ALA A 251 -18.18 -21.96 -13.31
CA ALA A 251 -17.89 -23.29 -13.84
C ALA A 251 -18.52 -23.52 -15.21
N ASN A 252 -19.63 -22.84 -15.54
CA ASN A 252 -20.20 -22.88 -16.90
C ASN A 252 -19.29 -22.22 -17.96
N PHE A 253 -18.32 -21.39 -17.55
CA PHE A 253 -17.37 -20.72 -18.43
C PHE A 253 -15.95 -21.30 -18.31
N MET A 254 -15.47 -21.64 -17.12
CA MET A 254 -14.09 -22.09 -16.86
C MET A 254 -14.04 -23.55 -16.43
N SER A 255 -12.93 -24.24 -16.74
CA SER A 255 -12.75 -25.64 -16.34
C SER A 255 -12.59 -25.81 -14.82
N ILE A 256 -11.98 -24.83 -14.15
CA ILE A 256 -11.77 -24.83 -12.70
C ILE A 256 -12.24 -23.48 -12.16
N PRO A 257 -13.16 -23.43 -11.18
CA PRO A 257 -13.56 -22.17 -10.58
C PRO A 257 -12.38 -21.54 -9.82
N TYR A 258 -12.33 -20.22 -9.79
CA TYR A 258 -11.19 -19.54 -9.18
C TYR A 258 -11.28 -19.50 -7.65
N TYR A 259 -12.47 -19.44 -7.07
CA TYR A 259 -12.68 -19.22 -5.64
C TYR A 259 -13.34 -20.42 -4.94
N THR A 260 -12.98 -20.61 -3.66
CA THR A 260 -13.56 -21.62 -2.76
C THR A 260 -14.84 -21.16 -2.06
N ALA A 261 -15.13 -19.85 -2.08
CA ALA A 261 -16.35 -19.24 -1.54
C ALA A 261 -16.85 -18.11 -2.47
N ASN A 262 -18.14 -17.75 -2.41
CA ASN A 262 -18.68 -16.67 -3.24
C ASN A 262 -17.87 -15.37 -3.05
N PRO A 263 -17.47 -14.68 -4.14
CA PRO A 263 -16.70 -13.45 -4.05
C PRO A 263 -17.49 -12.37 -3.30
N SER A 264 -16.75 -11.50 -2.62
CA SER A 264 -17.28 -10.44 -1.77
C SER A 264 -17.87 -9.27 -2.59
N PHE A 265 -18.45 -8.29 -1.89
CA PHE A 265 -19.02 -7.06 -2.46
C PHE A 265 -18.02 -6.25 -3.31
N TYR A 266 -16.71 -6.31 -3.01
CA TYR A 266 -15.63 -5.50 -3.59
C TYR A 266 -15.05 -6.05 -4.91
N ASP A 267 -15.69 -7.06 -5.50
CA ASP A 267 -15.08 -7.90 -6.53
C ASP A 267 -15.31 -7.39 -7.97
N ASN A 268 -14.78 -6.21 -8.28
CA ASN A 268 -14.25 -6.01 -9.65
C ASN A 268 -13.27 -7.13 -10.04
N TRP A 269 -12.68 -7.78 -9.03
CA TRP A 269 -11.83 -8.94 -9.15
C TRP A 269 -12.52 -10.27 -9.46
N ALA A 270 -13.82 -10.47 -9.21
CA ALA A 270 -14.52 -11.66 -9.71
C ALA A 270 -14.35 -11.77 -11.24
N TYR A 271 -14.30 -10.65 -11.95
CA TYR A 271 -14.15 -10.60 -13.41
C TYR A 271 -12.71 -10.78 -13.90
N LYS A 272 -11.72 -10.41 -13.09
CA LYS A 272 -10.30 -10.71 -13.38
C LYS A 272 -9.95 -12.17 -13.07
N MET A 273 -10.51 -12.72 -11.99
CA MET A 273 -10.41 -14.14 -11.64
C MET A 273 -11.11 -15.06 -12.64
N LEU A 274 -12.27 -14.63 -13.15
CA LEU A 274 -12.95 -15.27 -14.28
C LEU A 274 -12.04 -15.39 -15.51
N ASN A 275 -11.19 -14.40 -15.73
CA ASN A 275 -10.25 -14.41 -16.83
C ASN A 275 -8.95 -15.16 -16.48
N ARG A 276 -8.71 -15.63 -15.25
CA ARG A 276 -7.42 -16.21 -14.76
C ARG A 276 -6.22 -15.30 -15.00
N GLU A 277 -6.37 -14.00 -14.89
CA GLU A 277 -5.23 -13.12 -15.07
C GLU A 277 -4.17 -13.34 -13.99
N GLU A 278 -2.93 -13.01 -14.32
CA GLU A 278 -1.78 -13.13 -13.43
C GLU A 278 -1.99 -12.41 -12.07
N MET A 279 -1.58 -13.11 -11.01
CA MET A 279 -1.59 -12.65 -9.64
C MET A 279 -0.34 -11.80 -9.35
N PRO A 280 -0.46 -10.71 -8.60
CA PRO A 280 0.71 -9.92 -8.21
C PRO A 280 1.52 -10.62 -7.11
N ILE A 281 2.83 -10.36 -7.08
CA ILE A 281 3.68 -10.73 -5.94
C ILE A 281 3.46 -9.78 -4.75
N ALA A 282 3.09 -8.54 -5.03
CA ALA A 282 2.72 -7.53 -4.05
C ALA A 282 1.79 -6.50 -4.71
N ALA A 283 0.86 -5.97 -3.93
CA ALA A 283 -0.11 -5.01 -4.41
C ALA A 283 -0.46 -3.96 -3.36
N TYR A 284 -1.01 -2.84 -3.80
CA TYR A 284 -1.74 -1.93 -2.93
C TYR A 284 -3.01 -1.40 -3.58
N THR A 285 -3.94 -0.91 -2.77
CA THR A 285 -5.05 -0.06 -3.25
C THR A 285 -4.80 1.39 -2.89
N SER A 286 -5.17 2.27 -3.83
CA SER A 286 -5.15 3.72 -3.62
C SER A 286 -6.25 4.20 -2.70
N ASP A 287 -7.30 3.42 -2.46
CA ASP A 287 -8.33 3.68 -1.44
C ASP A 287 -7.75 3.39 -0.04
N SER A 288 -7.03 4.37 0.52
CA SER A 288 -6.50 4.31 1.87
C SER A 288 -6.65 5.64 2.61
N ARG A 289 -6.68 5.56 3.93
CA ARG A 289 -6.78 6.73 4.83
C ARG A 289 -5.43 7.12 5.43
N PHE A 290 -4.43 6.26 5.25
CA PHE A 290 -3.13 6.30 5.91
C PHE A 290 -2.07 5.79 4.95
N PRO A 291 -0.77 6.07 5.23
CA PRO A 291 0.28 5.52 4.41
C PRO A 291 0.23 4.00 4.36
N VAL A 292 -0.07 3.28 5.45
CA VAL A 292 -0.20 1.82 5.40
C VAL A 292 -1.33 1.33 6.32
N ILE A 293 -2.24 0.51 5.77
CA ILE A 293 -3.25 -0.23 6.54
C ILE A 293 -2.95 -1.72 6.57
N VAL A 294 -2.92 -2.32 7.75
CA VAL A 294 -2.54 -3.73 7.93
C VAL A 294 -3.74 -4.68 8.07
N GLY A 295 -4.93 -4.16 8.35
CA GLY A 295 -6.13 -4.97 8.55
C GLY A 295 -7.30 -4.19 9.15
N ASN A 296 -8.38 -4.92 9.47
CA ASN A 296 -9.52 -4.36 10.20
C ASN A 296 -9.41 -4.62 11.70
N SER A 297 -9.46 -3.52 12.43
CA SER A 297 -9.54 -3.46 13.89
C SER A 297 -10.97 -3.69 14.39
N VAL A 298 -11.07 -4.11 15.65
CA VAL A 298 -12.36 -4.24 16.36
C VAL A 298 -12.63 -2.95 17.13
N ALA A 299 -13.84 -2.39 17.01
CA ALA A 299 -14.23 -1.12 17.61
C ALA A 299 -15.11 -1.29 18.87
N SER A 300 -15.01 -0.33 19.79
CA SER A 300 -15.87 -0.16 20.96
C SER A 300 -16.05 1.34 21.26
N THR A 301 -17.21 1.75 21.77
CA THR A 301 -17.46 3.16 22.09
C THR A 301 -18.04 3.30 23.51
N PRO A 302 -17.26 3.01 24.56
CA PRO A 302 -17.69 3.28 25.93
C PRO A 302 -17.92 4.79 26.15
N THR A 303 -18.88 5.12 27.00
CA THR A 303 -19.03 6.49 27.52
C THR A 303 -18.13 6.67 28.73
N VAL A 304 -17.35 7.74 28.76
CA VAL A 304 -16.57 8.17 29.91
C VAL A 304 -17.30 9.31 30.60
N SER A 305 -17.56 9.20 31.90
CA SER A 305 -18.38 10.17 32.63
C SER A 305 -17.75 10.66 33.92
N MET A 306 -18.05 11.91 34.30
CA MET A 306 -17.71 12.46 35.62
C MET A 306 -18.82 13.38 36.09
N ASP A 307 -19.34 13.10 37.29
CA ASP A 307 -20.37 13.91 37.93
C ASP A 307 -19.77 15.24 38.43
N LEU A 308 -20.29 16.35 37.89
CA LEU A 308 -19.93 17.71 38.28
C LEU A 308 -21.07 18.40 39.03
N SER A 309 -22.15 17.70 39.40
CA SER A 309 -23.34 18.28 40.02
C SER A 309 -23.04 19.07 41.29
N SER A 310 -22.01 18.67 42.04
CA SER A 310 -21.52 19.39 43.22
C SER A 310 -20.94 20.78 42.93
N ASP A 311 -20.69 21.12 41.66
CA ASP A 311 -20.22 22.44 41.24
C ASP A 311 -21.38 23.41 40.96
N ALA A 312 -22.62 22.96 40.96
CA ALA A 312 -23.78 23.79 40.61
C ALA A 312 -23.79 25.12 41.40
N GLY A 313 -23.82 26.23 40.67
CA GLY A 313 -23.86 27.58 41.24
C GLY A 313 -22.50 28.14 41.70
N LYS A 314 -21.42 27.33 41.73
CA LYS A 314 -20.09 27.82 42.08
C LYS A 314 -19.51 28.73 40.98
N PRO A 315 -18.60 29.66 41.33
CA PRO A 315 -17.77 30.38 40.37
C PRO A 315 -17.08 29.45 39.36
N PHE A 316 -17.19 29.78 38.08
CA PHE A 316 -16.61 29.04 36.94
C PHE A 316 -17.10 27.59 36.79
N SER A 317 -18.21 27.20 37.42
CA SER A 317 -18.85 25.90 37.18
C SER A 317 -19.34 25.76 35.74
N LEU A 318 -19.35 24.53 35.22
CA LEU A 318 -19.76 24.25 33.85
C LEU A 318 -21.28 24.37 33.70
N VAL A 319 -21.73 25.21 32.76
CA VAL A 319 -23.14 25.41 32.41
C VAL A 319 -23.52 24.53 31.21
N SER A 320 -22.65 24.50 30.20
CA SER A 320 -22.83 23.66 29.01
C SER A 320 -21.48 23.30 28.39
N ALA A 321 -21.42 22.15 27.75
CA ALA A 321 -20.29 21.76 26.92
C ALA A 321 -20.79 21.00 25.70
N VAL A 322 -20.47 21.53 24.52
CA VAL A 322 -20.93 21.00 23.24
C VAL A 322 -19.77 20.89 22.25
N ALA A 323 -19.82 19.93 21.34
CA ALA A 323 -18.76 19.64 20.38
C ALA A 323 -19.31 19.51 18.96
N GLY A 324 -18.45 19.75 17.97
CA GLY A 324 -18.80 19.67 16.56
C GLY A 324 -17.57 19.63 15.66
N VAL A 325 -17.76 20.05 14.41
CA VAL A 325 -16.68 20.21 13.44
C VAL A 325 -16.17 21.66 13.42
N THR A 326 -14.86 21.81 13.22
CA THR A 326 -14.19 23.11 13.09
C THR A 326 -14.85 24.01 12.06
N LEU A 327 -14.84 25.31 12.31
CA LEU A 327 -15.25 26.32 11.34
C LEU A 327 -14.06 26.83 10.54
N ARG A 328 -14.27 27.22 9.29
CA ARG A 328 -13.25 27.86 8.44
C ARG A 328 -13.83 29.10 7.74
N ALA A 329 -13.22 30.24 8.00
CA ALA A 329 -13.53 31.49 7.30
C ALA A 329 -13.33 31.31 5.78
N GLY A 330 -14.34 31.71 5.01
CA GLY A 330 -14.34 31.55 3.54
C GLY A 330 -14.78 30.18 3.03
N ASP A 331 -15.07 29.21 3.89
CA ASP A 331 -15.42 27.83 3.50
C ASP A 331 -16.67 27.33 4.26
N PRO A 332 -17.86 27.77 3.86
CA PRO A 332 -19.11 27.41 4.53
C PRO A 332 -19.53 25.95 4.30
N THR A 333 -18.89 25.24 3.37
CA THR A 333 -19.17 23.83 3.06
C THR A 333 -18.42 22.86 3.96
N LEU A 334 -17.44 23.30 4.75
CA LEU A 334 -16.66 22.42 5.63
C LEU A 334 -17.54 21.57 6.56
N LYS A 335 -18.69 22.11 6.98
CA LYS A 335 -19.67 21.38 7.80
C LYS A 335 -20.22 20.12 7.12
N ASP A 336 -20.26 20.06 5.79
CA ASP A 336 -20.86 18.95 5.06
C ASP A 336 -20.02 17.66 5.16
N ILE A 337 -18.77 17.76 5.61
CA ILE A 337 -17.91 16.61 5.92
C ILE A 337 -18.53 15.65 6.96
N THR A 338 -19.46 16.12 7.79
CA THR A 338 -20.14 15.30 8.80
C THR A 338 -21.12 14.30 8.20
N TYR A 339 -21.48 14.45 6.93
CA TYR A 339 -22.47 13.60 6.26
C TYR A 339 -21.83 12.54 5.34
N GLY A 340 -20.51 12.36 5.43
CA GLY A 340 -19.79 11.34 4.67
C GLY A 340 -19.96 9.93 5.22
N SER A 341 -19.14 9.02 4.72
CA SER A 341 -19.21 7.58 5.03
C SER A 341 -18.91 7.20 6.49
N THR A 342 -18.50 8.18 7.28
CA THR A 342 -17.95 8.01 8.63
C THR A 342 -18.35 9.17 9.51
N THR A 343 -18.10 9.00 10.79
CA THR A 343 -18.30 10.04 11.80
C THR A 343 -17.01 10.82 12.04
N GLN A 344 -17.14 12.04 12.54
CA GLN A 344 -16.02 12.91 12.88
C GLN A 344 -15.69 12.81 14.38
N VAL A 345 -14.45 13.17 14.71
CA VAL A 345 -13.97 13.46 16.05
C VAL A 345 -14.15 14.97 16.30
N ALA A 346 -14.36 15.35 17.56
CA ALA A 346 -14.48 16.76 17.96
C ALA A 346 -13.28 17.61 17.52
N SER A 347 -13.49 18.42 16.47
CA SER A 347 -12.56 19.43 15.99
C SER A 347 -13.02 20.85 16.35
N ARG A 348 -14.21 20.96 16.94
CA ARG A 348 -14.73 22.15 17.61
C ARG A 348 -15.31 21.78 18.97
N ALA A 349 -15.10 22.62 19.96
CA ALA A 349 -15.73 22.49 21.27
C ALA A 349 -16.07 23.87 21.85
N VAL A 350 -17.22 23.99 22.51
CA VAL A 350 -17.66 25.21 23.18
C VAL A 350 -18.02 24.87 24.62
N PHE A 351 -17.39 25.57 25.56
CA PHE A 351 -17.62 25.44 26.99
C PHE A 351 -18.22 26.75 27.50
N THR A 352 -19.35 26.67 28.19
CA THR A 352 -19.98 27.82 28.83
C THR A 352 -19.83 27.67 30.33
N LEU A 353 -19.23 28.65 30.99
CA LEU A 353 -18.97 28.66 32.42
C LEU A 353 -19.82 29.72 33.12
N ASN A 354 -20.24 29.41 34.35
CA ASN A 354 -20.93 30.35 35.23
C ASN A 354 -19.95 31.40 35.74
N ALA A 355 -20.23 32.67 35.47
CA ALA A 355 -19.50 33.81 36.00
C ALA A 355 -20.35 34.69 36.93
N ALA A 356 -21.57 34.29 37.28
CA ALA A 356 -22.42 35.01 38.23
C ALA A 356 -21.67 35.23 39.56
N GLY A 357 -21.63 36.47 40.04
CA GLY A 357 -20.93 36.84 41.27
C GLY A 357 -19.40 36.82 41.20
N VAL A 358 -18.80 36.49 40.04
CA VAL A 358 -17.34 36.52 39.84
C VAL A 358 -16.89 37.94 39.53
N SER A 359 -15.90 38.45 40.29
CA SER A 359 -15.35 39.80 40.11
C SER A 359 -14.77 40.03 38.71
N ALA A 360 -14.82 41.27 38.22
CA ALA A 360 -14.26 41.63 36.92
C ALA A 360 -12.76 41.31 36.80
N SER A 361 -11.99 41.49 37.88
CA SER A 361 -10.58 41.12 37.94
C SER A 361 -10.36 39.62 37.84
N SER A 362 -11.17 38.79 38.51
CA SER A 362 -11.09 37.33 38.41
C SER A 362 -11.49 36.83 37.02
N ARG A 363 -12.55 37.40 36.42
CA ARG A 363 -12.94 37.10 35.02
C ARG A 363 -11.78 37.44 34.05
N SER A 364 -11.12 38.58 34.24
CA SER A 364 -9.96 39.00 33.42
C SER A 364 -8.74 38.11 33.62
N SER A 365 -8.46 37.69 34.87
CA SER A 365 -7.39 36.74 35.18
C SER A 365 -7.62 35.38 34.52
N PHE A 366 -8.87 34.88 34.56
CA PHE A 366 -9.26 33.64 33.89
C PHE A 366 -9.00 33.68 32.38
N ILE A 367 -9.46 34.74 31.70
CA ILE A 367 -9.20 34.92 30.25
C ILE A 367 -7.71 35.06 29.95
N SER A 368 -6.96 35.75 30.81
CA SER A 368 -5.50 35.87 30.68
C SER A 368 -4.81 34.51 30.82
N GLY A 369 -5.29 33.65 31.72
CA GLY A 369 -4.82 32.27 31.86
C GLY A 369 -5.07 31.42 30.61
N ILE A 370 -6.27 31.51 30.02
CA ILE A 370 -6.58 30.86 28.73
C ILE A 370 -5.61 31.36 27.64
N THR A 371 -5.45 32.67 27.54
CA THR A 371 -4.61 33.33 26.52
C THR A 371 -3.15 32.93 26.67
N ALA A 372 -2.62 32.91 27.89
CA ALA A 372 -1.24 32.49 28.17
C ALA A 372 -1.01 31.03 27.81
N ALA A 373 -1.91 30.12 28.21
CA ALA A 373 -1.81 28.71 27.87
C ALA A 373 -1.90 28.46 26.36
N ALA A 374 -2.85 29.11 25.66
CA ALA A 374 -2.97 29.03 24.21
C ALA A 374 -1.74 29.61 23.48
N THR A 375 -1.15 30.68 24.01
CA THR A 375 0.09 31.27 23.48
C THR A 375 1.26 30.30 23.59
N ALA A 376 1.41 29.63 24.73
CA ALA A 376 2.46 28.63 24.94
C ALA A 376 2.38 27.48 23.91
N GLN A 377 1.17 27.10 23.50
CA GLN A 377 0.94 26.09 22.47
C GLN A 377 0.92 26.65 21.03
N ARG A 378 1.14 27.97 20.85
CA ARG A 378 1.07 28.68 19.57
C ARG A 378 -0.29 28.54 18.87
N TRP A 379 -1.36 28.54 19.65
CA TRP A 379 -2.72 28.43 19.12
C TRP A 379 -3.33 29.79 18.72
N LEU A 380 -2.68 30.91 19.04
CA LEU A 380 -3.20 32.25 18.75
C LEU A 380 -2.61 32.92 17.49
N THR A 381 -1.74 32.25 16.73
CA THR A 381 -0.94 32.88 15.65
C THR A 381 -1.65 32.98 14.29
N GLY A 382 -2.98 33.00 14.24
CA GLY A 382 -3.73 33.08 12.98
C GLY A 382 -3.73 34.49 12.37
N LEU A 383 -3.91 34.58 11.05
CA LEU A 383 -4.17 35.87 10.40
C LEU A 383 -5.53 36.43 10.86
N PRO A 384 -5.75 37.76 10.90
CA PRO A 384 -7.03 38.34 11.31
C PRO A 384 -8.26 37.85 10.52
N THR A 385 -8.04 37.33 9.32
CA THR A 385 -9.07 36.79 8.41
C THR A 385 -9.38 35.31 8.64
N GLU A 386 -8.64 34.62 9.50
CA GLU A 386 -8.82 33.19 9.78
C GLU A 386 -9.78 32.96 10.96
N THR A 387 -10.42 31.78 10.99
CA THR A 387 -11.16 31.35 12.19
C THR A 387 -10.19 31.22 13.36
N PRO A 388 -10.41 31.92 14.49
CA PRO A 388 -9.55 31.76 15.66
C PRO A 388 -9.62 30.35 16.22
N LYS A 389 -8.46 29.76 16.54
CA LYS A 389 -8.40 28.44 17.20
C LYS A 389 -8.91 28.49 18.64
N VAL A 390 -8.74 29.62 19.31
CA VAL A 390 -9.23 29.86 20.68
C VAL A 390 -9.93 31.20 20.70
N ARG A 391 -11.16 31.21 21.20
CA ARG A 391 -11.95 32.43 21.42
C ARG A 391 -12.55 32.39 22.81
N THR A 392 -12.50 33.52 23.50
CA THR A 392 -13.18 33.71 24.78
C THR A 392 -14.12 34.91 24.69
N GLU A 393 -15.32 34.77 25.23
CA GLU A 393 -16.32 35.84 25.29
C GLU A 393 -16.95 35.90 26.69
N ILE A 394 -17.18 37.12 27.20
CA ILE A 394 -17.99 37.35 28.39
C ILE A 394 -19.39 37.74 27.92
N ALA A 395 -20.39 36.89 28.19
CA ALA A 395 -21.78 37.12 27.84
C ALA A 395 -22.62 37.19 29.12
N GLY A 396 -22.82 38.41 29.64
CA GLY A 396 -23.52 38.66 30.90
C GLY A 396 -22.81 37.99 32.10
N ASP A 397 -23.47 37.00 32.69
CA ASP A 397 -22.95 36.18 33.79
C ASP A 397 -22.37 34.84 33.33
N THR A 398 -21.93 34.76 32.08
CA THR A 398 -21.23 33.59 31.56
C THR A 398 -19.92 33.94 30.88
N ILE A 399 -18.99 32.98 30.88
CA ILE A 399 -17.78 33.00 30.07
C ILE A 399 -17.89 31.85 29.06
N ILE A 400 -17.77 32.15 27.78
CA ILE A 400 -17.79 31.18 26.69
C ILE A 400 -16.35 30.98 26.22
N LEU A 401 -15.87 29.74 26.22
CA LEU A 401 -14.61 29.32 25.60
C LEU A 401 -14.93 28.46 24.39
N GLU A 402 -14.53 28.92 23.21
CA GLU A 402 -14.66 28.17 21.96
C GLU A 402 -13.29 27.78 21.42
N ILE A 403 -13.18 26.52 21.01
CA ILE A 403 -11.98 25.89 20.47
C ILE A 403 -12.27 25.42 19.05
N ASN A 404 -11.36 25.72 18.13
CA ASN A 404 -11.30 25.18 16.77
C ASN A 404 -9.90 24.62 16.49
N THR A 405 -9.81 23.38 16.02
CA THR A 405 -8.50 22.76 15.72
C THR A 405 -7.98 23.15 14.33
N GLY A 406 -8.85 23.70 13.48
CA GLY A 406 -8.57 24.14 12.10
C GLY A 406 -8.64 23.03 11.04
N VAL A 407 -8.78 21.77 11.47
CA VAL A 407 -8.89 20.60 10.58
C VAL A 407 -9.98 19.67 11.10
N ALA A 408 -10.93 19.32 10.23
CA ALA A 408 -11.92 18.28 10.49
C ALA A 408 -11.26 16.89 10.44
N MET A 409 -11.67 16.00 11.35
CA MET A 409 -11.00 14.70 11.55
C MET A 409 -12.01 13.57 11.66
N GLU A 410 -11.76 12.47 10.96
CA GLU A 410 -12.56 11.26 11.03
C GLU A 410 -12.29 10.43 12.30
N MET A 411 -13.32 9.70 12.75
CA MET A 411 -13.26 8.61 13.71
C MET A 411 -12.58 7.31 13.26
N PRO A 412 -11.96 6.62 14.23
CA PRO A 412 -10.97 7.09 15.17
C PRO A 412 -9.63 7.08 14.43
N THR A 413 -9.51 7.96 13.46
CA THR A 413 -8.20 8.13 12.84
C THR A 413 -7.41 8.99 13.83
N PRO A 414 -6.39 8.47 14.55
CA PRO A 414 -5.63 9.28 15.49
C PRO A 414 -4.69 10.18 14.66
N HIS A 415 -5.24 11.18 13.98
CA HIS A 415 -4.44 12.08 13.17
C HIS A 415 -3.81 13.16 14.05
N TYR A 416 -2.91 12.74 14.95
CA TYR A 416 -1.87 13.61 15.54
C TYR A 416 -2.29 14.51 16.69
N GLY A 417 -3.38 14.18 17.36
CA GLY A 417 -3.75 14.86 18.59
C GLY A 417 -4.18 16.30 18.40
N LYS A 418 -5.31 16.45 17.70
CA LYS A 418 -6.04 17.72 17.65
C LYS A 418 -7.50 17.46 17.98
N ASN A 419 -7.76 17.19 19.25
CA ASN A 419 -9.12 17.04 19.76
C ASN A 419 -9.53 18.31 20.52
N ALA A 420 -10.60 18.97 20.07
CA ALA A 420 -11.02 20.25 20.62
C ALA A 420 -11.45 20.16 22.10
N ILE A 421 -11.91 18.99 22.56
CA ILE A 421 -12.23 18.78 23.97
C ILE A 421 -10.97 18.71 24.79
N VAL A 422 -9.95 17.97 24.34
CA VAL A 422 -8.65 17.88 25.03
C VAL A 422 -8.01 19.26 25.14
N TRP A 423 -8.01 20.04 24.06
CA TRP A 423 -7.51 21.42 24.05
C TRP A 423 -8.27 22.31 25.02
N GLY A 424 -9.61 22.28 24.95
CA GLY A 424 -10.44 23.07 25.85
C GLY A 424 -10.21 22.74 27.32
N MET A 425 -10.18 21.45 27.66
CA MET A 425 -9.92 20.99 29.02
C MET A 425 -8.52 21.35 29.51
N HIS A 426 -7.49 21.28 28.66
CA HIS A 426 -6.16 21.78 29.01
C HIS A 426 -6.19 23.28 29.36
N LEU A 427 -6.82 24.11 28.51
CA LEU A 427 -6.90 25.55 28.75
C LEU A 427 -7.71 25.86 30.02
N LEU A 428 -8.84 25.18 30.24
CA LEU A 428 -9.63 25.29 31.46
C LEU A 428 -8.82 24.94 32.71
N SER A 429 -8.05 23.85 32.67
CA SER A 429 -7.15 23.46 33.77
C SER A 429 -6.17 24.59 34.12
N GLN A 430 -5.51 25.17 33.11
CA GLN A 430 -4.55 26.25 33.33
C GLN A 430 -5.22 27.53 33.86
N ALA A 431 -6.34 27.94 33.27
CA ALA A 431 -7.04 29.17 33.64
C ALA A 431 -7.67 29.12 35.04
N LEU A 432 -8.25 27.98 35.43
CA LEU A 432 -8.74 27.74 36.78
C LEU A 432 -7.58 27.77 37.79
N GLY A 433 -6.46 27.12 37.48
CA GLY A 433 -5.26 27.14 38.31
C GLY A 433 -4.66 28.54 38.49
N ALA A 434 -4.66 29.36 37.43
CA ALA A 434 -4.24 30.77 37.49
C ALA A 434 -5.14 31.63 38.39
N ASN A 435 -6.37 31.18 38.69
CA ASN A 435 -7.29 31.80 39.64
C ASN A 435 -7.25 31.15 41.03
N GLY A 436 -6.26 30.30 41.30
CA GLY A 436 -6.12 29.61 42.59
C GLY A 436 -7.15 28.51 42.82
N ILE A 437 -7.92 28.10 41.80
CA ILE A 437 -8.93 27.06 41.90
C ILE A 437 -8.26 25.69 41.73
N THR A 438 -8.45 24.83 42.72
CA THR A 438 -7.88 23.48 42.78
C THR A 438 -8.94 22.40 42.51
N ALA A 439 -8.50 21.15 42.37
CA ALA A 439 -9.39 20.00 42.17
C ALA A 439 -10.29 19.70 43.38
N SER A 440 -9.98 20.22 44.59
CA SER A 440 -10.88 20.13 45.75
C SER A 440 -11.98 21.19 45.72
N ASP A 441 -11.77 22.30 45.02
CA ASP A 441 -12.74 23.41 44.97
C ASP A 441 -13.83 23.16 43.92
N LEU A 442 -13.44 22.60 42.76
CA LEU A 442 -14.28 22.44 41.59
C LEU A 442 -14.04 21.08 40.90
N GLN A 443 -15.08 20.26 40.73
CA GLN A 443 -14.97 19.00 39.98
C GLN A 443 -14.60 19.23 38.53
N LEU A 444 -15.02 20.33 37.91
CA LEU A 444 -14.56 20.71 36.56
C LEU A 444 -13.04 20.81 36.48
N LYS A 445 -12.38 21.35 37.52
CA LYS A 445 -10.91 21.42 37.59
C LYS A 445 -10.30 20.03 37.62
N LYS A 446 -10.88 19.12 38.42
CA LYS A 446 -10.46 17.71 38.49
C LYS A 446 -10.62 17.01 37.13
N ALA A 447 -11.75 17.20 36.45
CA ALA A 447 -12.00 16.66 35.12
C ALA A 447 -10.98 17.19 34.10
N ALA A 448 -10.74 18.51 34.11
CA ALA A 448 -9.82 19.19 33.22
C ALA A 448 -8.37 18.71 33.42
N ASP A 449 -7.92 18.57 34.67
CA ASP A 449 -6.60 18.03 35.01
C ASP A 449 -6.48 16.56 34.59
N GLY A 450 -7.50 15.75 34.82
CA GLY A 450 -7.51 14.34 34.43
C GLY A 450 -7.39 14.14 32.93
N LEU A 451 -8.18 14.86 32.14
CA LEU A 451 -8.14 14.78 30.67
C LEU A 451 -6.82 15.31 30.11
N ALA A 452 -6.32 16.43 30.61
CA ALA A 452 -5.01 16.95 30.22
C ALA A 452 -3.89 15.97 30.57
N ASP A 453 -3.95 15.31 31.73
CA ASP A 453 -2.93 14.34 32.12
C ASP A 453 -2.97 13.06 31.28
N LEU A 454 -4.15 12.62 30.83
CA LEU A 454 -4.28 11.41 30.00
C LEU A 454 -3.96 11.67 28.52
N PHE A 455 -4.19 12.88 28.00
CA PHE A 455 -4.10 13.18 26.56
C PHE A 455 -3.13 14.31 26.17
N PHE A 456 -2.69 15.18 27.08
CA PHE A 456 -1.95 16.41 26.76
C PHE A 456 -0.81 16.72 27.74
N ARG A 457 0.22 15.87 27.80
CA ARG A 457 1.41 16.08 28.65
C ARG A 457 2.51 16.82 27.91
N GLY A 458 3.04 17.90 28.50
CA GLY A 458 4.19 18.63 27.95
C GLY A 458 3.95 19.26 26.57
N GLY A 459 2.70 19.52 26.20
CA GLY A 459 2.35 20.02 24.86
C GLY A 459 2.36 18.94 23.76
N VAL A 460 2.43 17.66 24.13
CA VAL A 460 2.49 16.52 23.21
C VAL A 460 1.25 15.65 23.38
N GLU A 461 0.62 15.35 22.26
CA GLU A 461 -0.61 14.55 22.19
C GLU A 461 -0.46 13.21 21.48
N GLY A 462 0.48 13.08 20.54
CA GLY A 462 0.46 12.03 19.52
C GLY A 462 0.32 10.61 20.05
N GLU A 463 1.21 10.19 20.95
CA GLU A 463 1.15 8.85 21.54
C GLU A 463 0.13 8.74 22.70
N ALA A 464 -0.43 9.85 23.17
CA ALA A 464 -1.45 9.81 24.21
C ALA A 464 -2.72 9.10 23.70
N TYR A 465 -3.04 9.24 22.42
CA TYR A 465 -4.16 8.55 21.76
C TYR A 465 -3.90 7.07 21.47
N ILE A 466 -2.74 6.53 21.83
CA ILE A 466 -2.51 5.07 21.90
C ILE A 466 -2.38 4.58 23.35
N GLY A 467 -2.71 5.45 24.31
CA GLY A 467 -2.73 5.13 25.74
C GLY A 467 -1.37 5.22 26.44
N ARG A 468 -0.40 5.96 25.89
CA ARG A 468 0.95 6.14 26.47
C ARG A 468 0.93 6.54 27.94
N TYR A 469 -0.06 7.34 28.35
CA TYR A 469 -0.20 7.86 29.71
C TYR A 469 -1.23 7.12 30.55
N MET A 470 -1.77 6.00 30.05
CA MET A 470 -2.82 5.21 30.70
C MET A 470 -2.26 3.96 31.41
N GLY A 471 -0.95 3.89 31.62
CA GLY A 471 -0.31 2.75 32.29
C GLY A 471 -0.28 1.46 31.48
N ILE A 472 -0.61 1.51 30.17
CA ILE A 472 -0.45 0.37 29.27
C ILE A 472 1.05 0.04 29.19
N PRO A 473 1.45 -1.23 29.36
CA PRO A 473 2.84 -1.66 29.19
C PRO A 473 3.40 -1.26 27.82
N ASP A 474 4.65 -0.82 27.76
CA ASP A 474 5.27 -0.30 26.52
C ASP A 474 5.25 -1.33 25.37
N ASN A 475 5.39 -2.62 25.68
CA ASN A 475 5.31 -3.72 24.70
C ASN A 475 3.88 -4.00 24.19
N LEU A 476 2.86 -3.42 24.82
CA LEU A 476 1.45 -3.55 24.42
C LEU A 476 0.91 -2.30 23.74
N LEU A 477 1.62 -1.17 23.75
CA LEU A 477 1.21 0.05 23.04
C LEU A 477 1.17 -0.17 21.52
N ARG A 478 2.17 -0.90 21.00
CA ARG A 478 2.39 -1.11 19.57
C ARG A 478 2.73 -2.55 19.29
N ASN A 479 2.38 -3.00 18.10
CA ASN A 479 2.86 -4.24 17.56
C ASN A 479 4.37 -4.17 17.32
N ILE A 480 5.11 -5.18 17.76
CA ILE A 480 6.57 -5.19 17.67
C ILE A 480 7.07 -5.30 16.23
N ASP A 481 6.33 -5.99 15.35
CA ASP A 481 6.80 -6.27 13.99
C ASP A 481 6.71 -5.03 13.10
N ASN A 482 5.63 -4.25 13.22
CA ASN A 482 5.34 -3.15 12.30
C ASN A 482 4.99 -1.80 12.96
N GLY A 483 5.02 -1.72 14.30
CA GLY A 483 4.76 -0.49 15.04
C GLY A 483 3.30 -0.03 15.04
N ALA A 484 2.38 -0.83 14.48
CA ALA A 484 0.96 -0.50 14.45
C ALA A 484 0.40 -0.39 15.88
N PRO A 485 -0.36 0.66 16.23
CA PRO A 485 -0.98 0.77 17.55
C PRO A 485 -1.90 -0.42 17.85
N ASN A 486 -1.73 -1.04 19.02
CA ASN A 486 -2.63 -2.12 19.43
C ASN A 486 -3.94 -1.59 20.02
N LEU A 487 -3.94 -0.37 20.57
CA LEU A 487 -5.13 0.39 20.94
C LEU A 487 -5.05 1.82 20.40
N THR A 488 -6.19 2.36 19.99
CA THR A 488 -6.34 3.78 19.67
C THR A 488 -7.58 4.35 20.35
N PHE A 489 -7.51 5.60 20.79
CA PHE A 489 -8.58 6.31 21.48
C PHE A 489 -8.98 7.57 20.70
N ALA A 490 -10.25 7.95 20.72
CA ALA A 490 -10.73 9.25 20.26
C ALA A 490 -11.90 9.71 21.13
N LEU A 491 -11.72 10.84 21.83
CA LEU A 491 -12.77 11.43 22.67
C LEU A 491 -13.80 12.19 21.84
N MET A 492 -15.06 12.09 22.25
CA MET A 492 -16.21 12.65 21.53
C MET A 492 -16.17 12.27 20.05
N GLY A 493 -16.02 10.98 19.85
CA GLY A 493 -16.23 10.34 18.58
C GLY A 493 -17.73 10.20 18.29
N GLY A 494 -18.15 10.40 17.04
CA GLY A 494 -19.55 10.15 16.62
C GLY A 494 -20.24 11.34 15.97
N ILE A 495 -19.50 12.42 15.70
CA ILE A 495 -20.08 13.64 15.15
C ILE A 495 -20.48 13.40 13.68
N ASN A 496 -21.78 13.35 13.42
CA ASN A 496 -22.38 13.09 12.11
C ASN A 496 -23.43 14.16 11.72
N SER A 497 -23.30 15.36 12.30
CA SER A 497 -24.22 16.47 12.08
C SER A 497 -23.47 17.80 12.12
N GLU A 498 -23.97 18.78 11.36
CA GLU A 498 -23.53 20.17 11.44
C GLU A 498 -23.89 20.83 12.79
N ASN A 499 -24.85 20.26 13.52
CA ASN A 499 -25.27 20.74 14.83
C ASN A 499 -24.30 20.32 15.93
N LEU A 500 -24.11 21.19 16.92
CA LEU A 500 -23.27 20.90 18.08
C LEU A 500 -23.92 19.83 18.97
N ALA A 501 -23.18 18.79 19.31
CA ALA A 501 -23.60 17.70 20.18
C ALA A 501 -23.17 17.96 21.63
N SER A 502 -24.09 17.86 22.58
CA SER A 502 -23.76 18.01 24.01
C SER A 502 -22.97 16.81 24.54
N PHE A 503 -21.95 17.09 25.34
CA PHE A 503 -21.25 16.11 26.18
C PHE A 503 -21.31 16.49 27.66
N TYR A 504 -22.26 17.37 28.02
CA TYR A 504 -22.59 17.72 29.39
C TYR A 504 -24.11 17.66 29.58
N THR A 505 -24.56 16.72 30.40
CA THR A 505 -25.99 16.44 30.60
C THR A 505 -26.26 16.09 32.05
N GLY A 506 -27.28 16.71 32.66
CA GLY A 506 -27.70 16.40 34.04
C GLY A 506 -26.62 16.69 35.09
N GLY A 507 -25.76 17.69 34.87
CA GLY A 507 -24.65 18.00 35.78
C GLY A 507 -23.42 17.11 35.61
N SER A 508 -23.39 16.22 34.62
CA SER A 508 -22.30 15.27 34.41
C SER A 508 -21.68 15.44 33.03
N LEU A 509 -20.35 15.33 32.96
CA LEU A 509 -19.67 15.09 31.69
C LEU A 509 -20.01 13.68 31.22
N SER A 510 -20.34 13.54 29.93
CA SER A 510 -20.68 12.27 29.30
C SER A 510 -20.06 12.26 27.91
N ILE A 511 -18.84 11.70 27.81
CA ILE A 511 -17.98 11.79 26.62
C ILE A 511 -17.88 10.39 26.00
N PRO A 512 -18.50 10.14 24.83
CA PRO A 512 -18.24 8.93 24.06
C PRO A 512 -16.76 8.84 23.70
N MET A 513 -16.10 7.74 24.07
CA MET A 513 -14.71 7.47 23.74
C MET A 513 -14.68 6.32 22.75
N PHE A 514 -14.34 6.61 21.49
CA PHE A 514 -14.15 5.56 20.51
C PHE A 514 -12.80 4.88 20.74
N MET A 515 -12.81 3.56 20.76
CA MET A 515 -11.67 2.70 20.97
C MET A 515 -11.55 1.69 19.84
N ARG A 516 -10.32 1.36 19.43
CA ARG A 516 -10.05 0.24 18.51
C ARG A 516 -8.96 -0.65 19.04
N SER A 517 -9.03 -1.94 18.69
CA SER A 517 -8.00 -2.93 19.03
C SER A 517 -7.45 -3.67 17.82
N MET A 518 -6.13 -3.81 17.78
CA MET A 518 -5.35 -4.67 16.89
C MET A 518 -4.58 -5.76 17.65
N HIS A 519 -4.88 -5.98 18.93
CA HIS A 519 -4.25 -7.03 19.73
C HIS A 519 -4.46 -8.42 19.10
N LYS A 520 -3.42 -9.26 19.16
CA LYS A 520 -3.45 -10.62 18.58
C LYS A 520 -4.16 -11.65 19.48
N ASN A 521 -4.34 -11.36 20.77
CA ASN A 521 -4.94 -12.31 21.73
C ASN A 521 -5.67 -11.58 22.89
N ALA A 522 -6.51 -12.34 23.60
CA ALA A 522 -7.32 -11.82 24.70
C ALA A 522 -6.50 -11.42 25.93
N THR A 523 -5.38 -12.10 26.23
CA THR A 523 -4.55 -11.81 27.40
C THR A 523 -3.99 -10.39 27.34
N ASP A 524 -3.34 -10.05 26.23
CA ASP A 524 -2.73 -8.74 26.02
C ASP A 524 -3.80 -7.64 25.95
N TYR A 525 -4.91 -7.90 25.25
CA TYR A 525 -6.04 -6.99 25.20
C TYR A 525 -6.58 -6.69 26.60
N ASN A 526 -6.86 -7.72 27.40
CA ASN A 526 -7.42 -7.56 28.74
C ASN A 526 -6.46 -6.80 29.66
N ALA A 527 -5.15 -7.08 29.59
CA ALA A 527 -4.14 -6.33 30.35
C ALA A 527 -4.15 -4.84 30.01
N ALA A 528 -4.23 -4.49 28.72
CA ALA A 528 -4.32 -3.11 28.28
C ALA A 528 -5.65 -2.44 28.72
N ILE A 529 -6.78 -3.14 28.61
CA ILE A 529 -8.09 -2.63 29.07
C ILE A 529 -8.10 -2.41 30.59
N THR A 530 -7.48 -3.29 31.39
CA THR A 530 -7.33 -3.09 32.84
C THR A 530 -6.55 -1.82 33.14
N ALA A 531 -5.42 -1.58 32.45
CA ALA A 531 -4.63 -0.37 32.63
C ALA A 531 -5.43 0.90 32.27
N VAL A 532 -6.10 0.91 31.12
CA VAL A 532 -6.98 2.00 30.67
C VAL A 532 -8.06 2.30 31.72
N THR A 533 -8.74 1.25 32.20
CA THR A 533 -9.80 1.37 33.19
C THR A 533 -9.27 1.99 34.49
N GLY A 534 -8.14 1.49 34.99
CA GLY A 534 -7.49 2.02 36.19
C GLY A 534 -7.04 3.47 36.04
N ALA A 535 -6.50 3.86 34.88
CA ALA A 535 -6.06 5.22 34.61
C ALA A 535 -7.22 6.23 34.67
N TRP A 536 -8.34 5.92 34.00
CA TRP A 536 -9.52 6.78 34.02
C TRP A 536 -10.18 6.86 35.40
N GLN A 537 -10.36 5.71 36.07
CA GLN A 537 -10.90 5.66 37.42
C GLN A 537 -10.01 6.42 38.42
N GLY A 538 -8.69 6.33 38.27
CA GLY A 538 -7.72 7.09 39.05
C GLY A 538 -7.84 8.61 38.87
N LYS A 539 -8.41 9.08 37.76
CA LYS A 539 -8.76 10.50 37.54
C LYS A 539 -10.18 10.86 37.99
N GLY A 540 -10.94 9.90 38.51
CA GLY A 540 -12.30 10.10 39.00
C GLY A 540 -13.38 9.99 37.94
N PHE A 541 -13.06 9.47 36.75
CA PHE A 541 -14.05 9.16 35.72
C PHE A 541 -14.62 7.74 35.91
N THR A 542 -15.88 7.56 35.54
CA THR A 542 -16.49 6.25 35.34
C THR A 542 -16.44 5.87 33.86
N LEU A 543 -16.28 4.58 33.58
CA LEU A 543 -16.28 4.05 32.22
C LEU A 543 -17.49 3.15 32.01
N GLY A 544 -18.17 3.34 30.89
CA GLY A 544 -19.15 2.40 30.37
C GLY A 544 -18.51 1.10 29.87
N THR A 545 -19.35 0.19 29.40
CA THR A 545 -18.92 -1.13 28.94
C THR A 545 -17.97 -1.05 27.75
N ILE A 546 -16.77 -1.62 27.91
CA ILE A 546 -15.84 -1.88 26.81
C ILE A 546 -16.14 -3.27 26.23
N ALA A 547 -16.10 -3.39 24.90
CA ALA A 547 -16.34 -4.66 24.22
C ALA A 547 -15.33 -5.73 24.65
N ALA A 548 -15.76 -7.00 24.68
CA ALA A 548 -14.86 -8.13 24.87
C ALA A 548 -13.88 -8.27 23.69
N PHE A 549 -12.77 -8.99 23.91
CA PHE A 549 -11.81 -9.28 22.85
C PHE A 549 -12.48 -9.99 21.66
N ALA A 550 -12.16 -9.54 20.46
CA ALA A 550 -12.40 -10.27 19.22
C ALA A 550 -11.15 -10.15 18.34
N ASN A 551 -10.89 -11.17 17.54
CA ASN A 551 -9.70 -11.20 16.70
C ASN A 551 -9.79 -10.13 15.61
N PRO A 552 -8.75 -9.29 15.40
CA PRO A 552 -8.67 -8.46 14.23
C PRO A 552 -8.51 -9.32 12.98
N THR A 553 -8.99 -8.81 11.84
CA THR A 553 -8.71 -9.41 10.53
C THR A 553 -7.54 -8.69 9.89
N LEU A 554 -6.66 -9.43 9.25
CA LEU A 554 -5.42 -8.92 8.66
C LEU A 554 -5.49 -9.01 7.15
N TYR A 555 -5.06 -7.95 6.48
CA TYR A 555 -4.79 -7.97 5.04
C TYR A 555 -3.47 -8.70 4.76
N MET A 556 -2.53 -8.53 5.69
CA MET A 556 -1.20 -9.12 5.68
C MET A 556 -0.73 -9.41 7.12
N THR A 557 0.11 -10.43 7.29
CA THR A 557 0.72 -10.71 8.59
C THR A 557 1.52 -9.51 9.08
N HIS A 558 1.63 -9.33 10.39
CA HIS A 558 2.28 -8.14 10.94
C HIS A 558 3.77 -8.04 10.57
N ASP A 559 4.42 -9.17 10.34
CA ASP A 559 5.82 -9.31 9.93
C ASP A 559 6.02 -9.30 8.40
N ASN A 560 4.96 -9.02 7.64
CA ASN A 560 5.03 -8.95 6.19
C ASN A 560 5.90 -7.75 5.76
N PRO A 561 6.98 -7.97 5.00
CA PRO A 561 7.95 -6.92 4.66
C PRO A 561 7.36 -5.83 3.75
N LEU A 562 6.22 -6.06 3.09
CA LEU A 562 5.53 -5.03 2.33
C LEU A 562 5.10 -3.85 3.21
N ILE A 563 4.73 -4.10 4.48
CA ILE A 563 4.38 -3.04 5.46
C ILE A 563 5.58 -2.13 5.70
N ALA A 564 6.71 -2.75 6.03
CA ALA A 564 7.96 -2.03 6.33
C ALA A 564 8.45 -1.26 5.10
N LEU A 565 8.40 -1.88 3.92
CA LEU A 565 8.81 -1.28 2.64
C LEU A 565 8.02 -0.02 2.34
N GLN A 566 6.69 -0.09 2.38
CA GLN A 566 5.84 1.06 2.06
C GLN A 566 5.94 2.18 3.09
N LEU A 567 6.00 1.85 4.39
CA LEU A 567 6.17 2.86 5.43
C LEU A 567 7.53 3.56 5.29
N ALA A 568 8.59 2.82 4.96
CA ALA A 568 9.90 3.39 4.69
C ALA A 568 9.91 4.25 3.41
N SER A 569 9.21 3.83 2.36
CA SER A 569 9.05 4.62 1.12
C SER A 569 8.30 5.94 1.37
N TYR A 570 7.20 5.89 2.12
CA TYR A 570 6.47 7.07 2.58
C TYR A 570 7.37 8.05 3.32
N ARG A 571 8.12 7.58 4.32
CA ARG A 571 9.08 8.41 5.07
C ARG A 571 10.17 8.98 4.17
N GLY A 572 10.68 8.19 3.24
CA GLY A 572 11.67 8.62 2.24
C GLY A 572 11.13 9.73 1.34
N THR A 573 9.87 9.64 0.92
CA THR A 573 9.18 10.67 0.13
C THR A 573 9.11 11.99 0.90
N MET A 574 8.61 11.94 2.15
CA MET A 574 8.43 13.13 2.99
C MET A 574 9.76 13.81 3.33
N ASN A 575 10.79 13.01 3.66
CA ASN A 575 12.11 13.51 4.01
C ASN A 575 12.92 14.04 2.82
N HIS A 576 12.53 13.69 1.58
CA HIS A 576 13.22 14.18 0.40
C HIS A 576 13.01 15.68 0.20
N ASP A 577 11.78 16.18 0.41
CA ASP A 577 11.44 17.60 0.29
C ASP A 577 10.44 18.04 1.38
N PRO A 578 10.89 18.26 2.63
CA PRO A 578 10.02 18.68 3.72
C PRO A 578 9.22 19.96 3.44
N ALA A 579 9.72 20.83 2.56
CA ALA A 579 9.05 22.07 2.20
C ALA A 579 7.82 21.82 1.31
N ALA A 580 7.94 20.94 0.31
CA ALA A 580 6.81 20.53 -0.53
C ALA A 580 5.71 19.79 0.23
N PHE A 581 6.04 19.20 1.39
CA PHE A 581 5.10 18.51 2.28
C PHE A 581 4.83 19.30 3.58
N SER A 582 5.13 20.60 3.62
CA SER A 582 5.11 21.39 4.87
C SER A 582 3.77 21.39 5.63
N ASP A 583 2.64 21.15 4.95
CA ASP A 583 1.32 21.07 5.58
C ASP A 583 1.08 19.76 6.35
N VAL A 584 1.86 18.72 6.06
CA VAL A 584 1.73 17.36 6.64
C VAL A 584 3.02 16.88 7.32
N TYR A 585 4.18 17.47 7.01
CA TYR A 585 5.50 17.00 7.44
C TYR A 585 5.66 16.96 8.97
N GLY A 586 5.06 17.93 9.68
CA GLY A 586 5.09 17.98 11.15
C GLY A 586 4.40 16.80 11.85
N LEU A 587 3.77 15.90 11.08
CA LEU A 587 3.05 14.73 11.56
C LEU A 587 3.83 13.42 11.32
N LEU A 588 4.99 13.51 10.66
CA LEU A 588 5.78 12.36 10.22
C LEU A 588 6.21 11.44 11.37
N ASP A 589 6.67 12.01 12.48
CA ASP A 589 7.14 11.27 13.66
C ASP A 589 6.04 10.45 14.35
N LEU A 590 4.79 10.82 14.09
CA LEU A 590 3.59 10.20 14.66
C LEU A 590 2.84 9.35 13.62
N THR A 591 3.46 9.11 12.46
CA THR A 591 2.88 8.31 11.38
C THR A 591 3.35 6.86 11.44
N TYR A 592 2.39 5.94 11.50
CA TYR A 592 2.62 4.48 11.61
C TYR A 592 1.64 3.71 10.73
N ALA A 593 1.90 2.42 10.55
CA ALA A 593 0.89 1.50 10.02
C ALA A 593 -0.32 1.41 10.97
N GLN A 594 -1.53 1.21 10.45
CA GLN A 594 -2.77 1.28 11.24
C GLN A 594 -3.76 0.16 10.88
N GLY A 595 -4.70 -0.11 11.80
CA GLY A 595 -5.92 -0.86 11.51
C GLY A 595 -7.09 0.05 11.14
N THR A 596 -7.99 -0.40 10.27
CA THR A 596 -9.20 0.35 9.85
C THR A 596 -10.50 -0.37 10.28
N THR A 597 -11.67 0.17 9.91
CA THR A 597 -12.98 -0.51 10.02
C THR A 597 -13.75 -0.55 8.70
N GLY A 598 -13.25 0.10 7.66
CA GLY A 598 -13.88 0.11 6.34
C GLY A 598 -13.44 -1.09 5.51
N GLY A 599 -14.31 -1.55 4.61
CA GLY A 599 -13.83 -2.38 3.52
C GLY A 599 -13.02 -1.55 2.53
N THR A 600 -12.13 -2.23 1.85
CA THR A 600 -11.20 -1.69 0.87
C THR A 600 -10.75 -2.86 0.00
N LEU A 601 -10.28 -2.58 -1.21
CA LEU A 601 -9.76 -3.60 -2.12
C LEU A 601 -8.54 -4.36 -1.56
N ALA A 602 -7.95 -3.91 -0.44
CA ALA A 602 -6.81 -4.55 0.20
C ALA A 602 -7.03 -6.01 0.63
N SER A 603 -8.28 -6.44 0.82
CA SER A 603 -8.62 -7.84 1.10
C SER A 603 -8.42 -8.79 -0.09
N ASN A 604 -8.17 -8.25 -1.28
CA ASN A 604 -8.27 -9.00 -2.53
C ASN A 604 -7.01 -9.79 -2.88
N PHE A 605 -5.89 -9.67 -2.15
CA PHE A 605 -4.77 -10.63 -2.23
C PHE A 605 -4.29 -11.01 -0.84
N ARG A 606 -4.68 -12.20 -0.39
CA ARG A 606 -4.27 -12.73 0.93
C ARG A 606 -2.75 -12.62 1.07
N ASN A 607 -2.30 -11.88 2.08
CA ASN A 607 -0.89 -11.69 2.43
C ASN A 607 0.00 -11.02 1.36
N LYS A 608 -0.59 -10.47 0.28
CA LYS A 608 0.16 -9.80 -0.79
C LYS A 608 -0.30 -8.35 -1.00
N MET A 609 -1.37 -7.90 -0.36
CA MET A 609 -1.95 -6.57 -0.59
C MET A 609 -2.33 -5.85 0.69
N ASN A 610 -2.11 -4.53 0.69
CA ASN A 610 -2.63 -3.61 1.68
C ASN A 610 -3.27 -2.37 1.04
N ALA A 611 -3.71 -1.44 1.87
CA ALA A 611 -4.09 -0.11 1.45
C ALA A 611 -2.89 0.84 1.67
N PHE A 612 -2.51 1.59 0.63
CA PHE A 612 -1.36 2.49 0.63
C PHE A 612 -1.76 3.85 0.03
N GLY A 613 -1.88 4.87 0.87
CA GLY A 613 -2.12 6.24 0.39
C GLY A 613 -3.57 6.72 0.39
N ALA A 614 -4.03 7.26 -0.75
CA ALA A 614 -5.01 8.35 -0.99
C ALA A 614 -4.85 9.59 -0.12
N VAL A 615 -5.22 9.51 1.15
CA VAL A 615 -5.23 10.66 2.05
C VAL A 615 -3.94 10.70 2.85
N ILE A 616 -3.07 11.66 2.53
CA ILE A 616 -1.87 11.90 3.33
C ILE A 616 -2.30 12.41 4.70
N PRO A 617 -1.76 11.86 5.80
CA PRO A 617 -2.21 12.26 7.11
C PRO A 617 -2.02 13.76 7.39
N GLY A 618 -3.06 14.40 7.92
CA GLY A 618 -3.15 15.86 8.06
C GLY A 618 -4.08 16.51 7.03
N ASN A 619 -4.40 15.82 5.94
CA ASN A 619 -5.44 16.24 5.00
C ASN A 619 -6.86 15.90 5.50
N GLU A 620 -7.84 16.66 5.02
CA GLU A 620 -9.27 16.40 5.27
C GLU A 620 -9.74 15.19 4.49
N ARG A 621 -10.67 14.42 5.06
CA ARG A 621 -11.33 13.30 4.38
C ARG A 621 -12.78 13.65 4.04
N TRP A 622 -13.09 13.67 2.76
CA TRP A 622 -14.33 14.12 2.13
C TRP A 622 -15.17 12.99 1.51
N TRP A 623 -14.85 11.72 1.81
CA TRP A 623 -15.46 10.56 1.16
C TRP A 623 -16.98 10.50 1.38
N HIS A 624 -17.69 10.27 0.28
CA HIS A 624 -19.12 9.93 0.24
C HIS A 624 -20.06 11.05 0.71
N THR A 625 -19.63 12.31 0.62
CA THR A 625 -20.46 13.48 1.00
C THR A 625 -20.53 14.52 -0.13
N ALA A 626 -21.50 15.43 -0.05
CA ALA A 626 -21.53 16.58 -0.91
C ALA A 626 -20.29 17.46 -0.72
N ASN A 627 -19.90 18.13 -1.80
CA ASN A 627 -18.69 18.94 -1.85
C ASN A 627 -17.41 18.13 -1.66
N GLU A 628 -17.43 16.84 -2.03
CA GLU A 628 -16.23 16.00 -2.06
C GLU A 628 -15.10 16.71 -2.83
N ARG A 629 -13.92 16.75 -2.22
CA ARG A 629 -12.78 17.51 -2.75
C ARG A 629 -11.42 17.04 -2.26
N MET A 630 -10.39 17.41 -3.00
CA MET A 630 -8.98 17.23 -2.64
C MET A 630 -8.18 18.50 -2.99
N LYS A 631 -7.19 18.88 -2.17
CA LYS A 631 -6.26 19.94 -2.56
C LYS A 631 -5.44 19.49 -3.77
N VAL A 632 -5.19 20.41 -4.70
CA VAL A 632 -4.27 20.21 -5.83
C VAL A 632 -2.88 19.77 -5.34
N ALA A 633 -2.36 20.43 -4.29
CA ALA A 633 -1.07 20.06 -3.70
C ALA A 633 -1.07 18.62 -3.17
N SER A 634 -2.14 18.21 -2.48
CA SER A 634 -2.28 16.85 -1.96
C SER A 634 -2.35 15.79 -3.07
N ALA A 635 -2.98 16.11 -4.20
CA ALA A 635 -2.99 15.24 -5.38
C ALA A 635 -1.56 14.99 -5.89
N VAL A 636 -0.77 16.05 -6.06
CA VAL A 636 0.63 15.97 -6.53
C VAL A 636 1.51 15.22 -5.52
N GLN A 637 1.41 15.57 -4.23
CA GLN A 637 2.11 14.92 -3.12
C GLN A 637 1.82 13.42 -3.06
N MET A 638 0.55 13.02 -3.23
CA MET A 638 0.12 11.63 -3.28
C MET A 638 0.72 10.90 -4.48
N THR A 639 0.70 11.51 -5.68
CA THR A 639 1.31 10.93 -6.89
C THR A 639 2.80 10.67 -6.70
N LYS A 640 3.54 11.57 -6.03
CA LYS A 640 4.96 11.35 -5.69
C LYS A 640 5.16 10.14 -4.79
N MET A 641 4.37 10.06 -3.71
CA MET A 641 4.42 8.94 -2.76
C MET A 641 4.07 7.61 -3.42
N MET A 642 3.06 7.57 -4.29
CA MET A 642 2.67 6.37 -5.05
C MET A 642 3.78 5.94 -6.02
N ALA A 643 4.44 6.89 -6.69
CA ALA A 643 5.54 6.58 -7.60
C ALA A 643 6.74 5.97 -6.85
N ASP A 644 7.14 6.55 -5.71
CA ASP A 644 8.23 6.04 -4.89
C ASP A 644 7.87 4.64 -4.31
N GLY A 645 6.64 4.46 -3.81
CA GLY A 645 6.16 3.16 -3.31
C GLY A 645 6.18 2.06 -4.38
N MET A 646 5.68 2.37 -5.59
CA MET A 646 5.72 1.44 -6.72
C MET A 646 7.13 1.08 -7.16
N LEU A 647 8.05 2.04 -7.17
CA LEU A 647 9.43 1.79 -7.59
C LEU A 647 10.16 0.88 -6.58
N GLU A 648 9.96 1.08 -5.28
CA GLU A 648 10.46 0.17 -4.25
C GLU A 648 9.91 -1.24 -4.43
N MET A 649 8.60 -1.38 -4.64
CA MET A 649 7.96 -2.69 -4.88
C MET A 649 8.46 -3.36 -6.17
N ALA A 650 8.75 -2.57 -7.21
CA ALA A 650 9.20 -3.06 -8.51
C ALA A 650 10.66 -3.53 -8.54
N ARG A 651 11.42 -3.34 -7.45
CA ARG A 651 12.80 -3.83 -7.28
C ARG A 651 12.84 -5.05 -6.37
N TYR A 652 13.67 -6.03 -6.70
CA TYR A 652 13.86 -7.19 -5.83
C TYR A 652 14.38 -6.76 -4.47
N SER A 653 13.70 -7.20 -3.41
CA SER A 653 14.16 -7.03 -2.03
C SER A 653 15.29 -8.01 -1.66
N GLY A 654 15.52 -9.00 -2.51
CA GLY A 654 16.61 -9.97 -2.43
C GLY A 654 17.26 -10.17 -3.81
N PRO A 655 18.03 -11.25 -4.02
CA PRO A 655 18.79 -11.45 -5.25
C PRO A 655 17.97 -12.07 -6.40
N ALA A 656 16.73 -12.48 -6.15
CA ALA A 656 15.94 -13.24 -7.11
C ALA A 656 14.43 -12.95 -7.05
N GLY A 657 13.75 -13.39 -8.11
CA GLY A 657 12.29 -13.55 -8.21
C GLY A 657 11.97 -14.79 -9.04
N ALA A 658 10.70 -15.19 -9.17
CA ALA A 658 10.36 -16.34 -10.02
C ALA A 658 9.02 -16.23 -10.75
N GLN A 659 8.97 -16.86 -11.93
CA GLN A 659 7.74 -17.09 -12.66
C GLN A 659 7.26 -18.51 -12.36
N TYR A 660 6.11 -18.63 -11.72
CA TYR A 660 5.48 -19.91 -11.45
C TYR A 660 4.79 -20.44 -12.71
N MET A 661 4.83 -21.76 -12.87
CA MET A 661 4.35 -22.44 -14.07
C MET A 661 3.65 -23.74 -13.70
N TRP A 662 2.73 -24.15 -14.54
CA TRP A 662 2.25 -25.53 -14.54
C TRP A 662 3.12 -26.37 -15.47
N ALA A 663 3.35 -27.64 -15.12
CA ALA A 663 4.07 -28.58 -15.98
C ALA A 663 3.48 -29.99 -15.84
N ASP A 664 3.36 -30.69 -16.97
CA ASP A 664 2.91 -32.07 -17.06
C ASP A 664 4.09 -33.02 -16.77
N ILE A 665 4.33 -33.30 -15.49
CA ILE A 665 5.40 -34.20 -15.05
C ILE A 665 4.78 -35.51 -14.55
N PRO A 666 5.09 -36.67 -15.15
CA PRO A 666 4.48 -37.94 -14.78
C PRO A 666 4.57 -38.27 -13.29
N GLY A 667 3.43 -38.57 -12.67
CA GLY A 667 3.33 -38.96 -11.27
C GLY A 667 3.38 -37.81 -10.25
N LEU A 668 3.48 -36.56 -10.71
CA LEU A 668 3.49 -35.37 -9.84
C LEU A 668 2.29 -34.48 -10.12
N ASN A 669 1.80 -33.80 -9.08
CA ASN A 669 0.67 -32.89 -9.16
C ASN A 669 1.14 -31.42 -9.18
N ALA A 670 0.95 -30.73 -10.30
CA ALA A 670 1.32 -29.32 -10.47
C ALA A 670 0.14 -28.35 -10.29
N ASP A 671 -1.03 -28.82 -9.85
CA ASP A 671 -2.26 -28.01 -9.84
C ASP A 671 -2.26 -26.92 -8.75
N ARG A 672 -1.31 -27.01 -7.80
CA ARG A 672 -1.04 -26.00 -6.78
C ARG A 672 0.09 -25.04 -7.12
N ALA A 673 0.68 -25.11 -8.31
CA ALA A 673 1.72 -24.17 -8.77
C ALA A 673 1.17 -22.77 -9.17
N ASP A 674 -0.07 -22.47 -8.83
CA ASP A 674 -0.70 -21.16 -9.01
C ASP A 674 -0.30 -20.22 -7.87
N LEU A 675 0.09 -18.99 -8.18
CA LEU A 675 0.50 -18.01 -7.16
C LEU A 675 -0.62 -17.68 -6.15
N ASP A 676 -1.89 -17.90 -6.51
CA ASP A 676 -3.05 -17.81 -5.62
C ASP A 676 -3.08 -18.88 -4.52
N LEU A 677 -2.36 -19.98 -4.70
CA LEU A 677 -2.27 -21.09 -3.75
C LEU A 677 -0.94 -21.11 -2.98
N LEU A 678 -0.10 -20.10 -3.17
CA LEU A 678 1.24 -20.05 -2.59
C LEU A 678 1.43 -18.77 -1.77
N ASP A 679 1.98 -18.90 -0.57
CA ASP A 679 2.37 -17.74 0.25
C ASP A 679 3.71 -17.18 -0.22
N VAL A 680 3.62 -16.43 -1.31
CA VAL A 680 4.76 -15.76 -1.93
C VAL A 680 4.48 -14.26 -1.92
N THR A 681 5.42 -13.48 -1.41
CA THR A 681 5.32 -12.02 -1.40
C THR A 681 6.72 -11.43 -1.59
N ILE A 682 6.84 -10.10 -1.54
CA ILE A 682 8.14 -9.45 -1.46
C ILE A 682 8.92 -10.06 -0.28
N GLY A 683 10.19 -10.40 -0.49
CA GLY A 683 11.03 -11.00 0.54
C GLY A 683 10.96 -12.53 0.67
N THR A 684 10.16 -13.23 -0.15
CA THR A 684 10.20 -14.70 -0.21
C THR A 684 11.57 -15.24 -0.62
N TYR A 685 12.22 -14.61 -1.60
CA TYR A 685 13.57 -14.95 -2.06
C TYR A 685 14.61 -14.19 -1.26
N LYS A 686 15.25 -14.89 -0.31
CA LYS A 686 16.21 -14.32 0.63
C LYS A 686 17.63 -14.51 0.14
N ASP A 687 18.49 -13.53 0.40
CA ASP A 687 19.92 -13.66 0.10
C ASP A 687 20.53 -14.84 0.86
N ALA A 688 21.20 -15.72 0.12
CA ALA A 688 21.90 -16.89 0.65
C ALA A 688 23.41 -16.85 0.35
N SER A 689 23.94 -15.68 -0.04
CA SER A 689 25.35 -15.52 -0.42
C SER A 689 26.31 -15.99 0.69
N ALA A 690 25.98 -15.73 1.95
CA ALA A 690 26.78 -16.14 3.11
C ALA A 690 26.90 -17.66 3.28
N ALA A 691 25.94 -18.45 2.78
CA ALA A 691 26.00 -19.91 2.81
C ALA A 691 26.98 -20.47 1.76
N VAL A 692 27.27 -19.72 0.69
CA VAL A 692 28.14 -20.15 -0.40
C VAL A 692 29.60 -19.79 -0.08
N LEU A 693 30.28 -20.70 0.60
CA LEU A 693 31.70 -20.56 0.94
C LEU A 693 32.61 -20.56 -0.30
N PRO A 694 33.77 -19.87 -0.28
CA PRO A 694 34.70 -19.81 -1.41
C PRO A 694 35.11 -21.18 -1.97
N GLN A 695 35.25 -22.19 -1.12
CA GLN A 695 35.59 -23.56 -1.52
C GLN A 695 34.54 -24.21 -2.45
N TYR A 696 33.30 -23.74 -2.42
CA TYR A 696 32.21 -24.23 -3.28
C TYR A 696 32.24 -23.65 -4.69
N LEU A 697 32.98 -22.55 -4.90
CA LEU A 697 33.06 -21.86 -6.20
C LEU A 697 34.13 -22.48 -7.10
N GLY A 698 35.20 -23.05 -6.53
CA GLY A 698 36.44 -23.35 -7.24
C GLY A 698 37.33 -22.11 -7.37
N THR A 699 38.45 -22.23 -8.08
CA THR A 699 39.43 -21.15 -8.23
C THR A 699 39.13 -20.19 -9.38
N ASP A 700 38.33 -20.62 -10.37
CA ASP A 700 38.10 -19.92 -11.64
C ASP A 700 36.71 -19.26 -11.75
N LYS A 701 35.87 -19.36 -10.71
CA LYS A 701 34.49 -18.83 -10.71
C LYS A 701 34.25 -17.83 -9.59
N LYS A 702 33.33 -16.91 -9.85
CA LYS A 702 32.86 -15.90 -8.91
C LYS A 702 31.38 -16.09 -8.64
N LEU A 703 30.95 -15.88 -7.40
CA LEU A 703 29.53 -15.87 -7.05
C LEU A 703 28.86 -14.66 -7.72
N ALA A 704 27.79 -14.89 -8.47
CA ALA A 704 26.98 -13.83 -9.04
C ALA A 704 25.80 -13.48 -8.12
N ALA A 705 25.05 -14.49 -7.69
CA ALA A 705 23.91 -14.35 -6.80
C ALA A 705 23.57 -15.71 -6.16
N ALA A 706 22.97 -15.69 -4.96
CA ALA A 706 22.51 -16.89 -4.27
C ALA A 706 21.20 -16.58 -3.53
N THR A 707 20.23 -17.48 -3.63
CA THR A 707 18.94 -17.33 -2.94
C THR A 707 18.56 -18.59 -2.19
N SER A 708 17.81 -18.40 -1.10
CA SER A 708 17.02 -19.45 -0.46
C SER A 708 15.55 -19.00 -0.39
N PHE A 709 14.63 -19.97 -0.29
CA PHE A 709 13.21 -19.70 -0.14
C PHE A 709 12.48 -20.84 0.58
N ARG A 710 11.34 -20.51 1.14
CA ARG A 710 10.35 -21.43 1.71
C ARG A 710 8.97 -20.88 1.34
N ILE A 711 8.13 -21.72 0.74
CA ILE A 711 6.84 -21.32 0.18
C ILE A 711 5.77 -22.29 0.71
N PRO A 712 5.01 -21.90 1.74
CA PRO A 712 3.84 -22.65 2.19
C PRO A 712 2.71 -22.66 1.17
N MET A 713 1.93 -23.75 1.14
CA MET A 713 0.71 -23.86 0.32
C MET A 713 -0.52 -23.40 1.10
N TRP A 714 -1.32 -22.50 0.54
CA TRP A 714 -2.61 -22.12 1.11
C TRP A 714 -3.60 -23.29 1.12
N ASN A 715 -4.47 -23.34 2.13
CA ASN A 715 -5.50 -24.38 2.26
C ASN A 715 -6.54 -24.41 1.14
N GLY A 716 -6.76 -23.28 0.46
CA GLY A 716 -7.72 -23.17 -0.63
C GLY A 716 -7.50 -21.92 -1.46
N ARG A 717 -8.13 -21.89 -2.64
CA ARG A 717 -8.08 -20.75 -3.55
C ARG A 717 -8.94 -19.60 -3.05
N GLY A 718 -8.54 -18.37 -3.35
CA GLY A 718 -9.35 -17.19 -3.15
C GLY A 718 -8.84 -16.24 -2.07
N ASN A 719 -9.38 -15.03 -2.15
CA ASN A 719 -8.88 -13.87 -1.43
C ASN A 719 -9.86 -13.41 -0.38
N THR A 720 -9.40 -13.41 0.86
CA THR A 720 -10.14 -12.89 1.99
C THR A 720 -9.15 -12.50 3.07
N THR A 721 -9.56 -11.56 3.90
CA THR A 721 -8.87 -11.25 5.14
C THR A 721 -9.03 -12.40 6.11
N VAL A 722 -7.95 -12.80 6.76
CA VAL A 722 -7.95 -13.86 7.77
C VAL A 722 -7.57 -13.27 9.12
N SER A 723 -7.97 -13.91 10.21
CA SER A 723 -7.64 -13.41 11.54
C SER A 723 -6.17 -13.64 11.88
N ALA A 724 -5.63 -12.82 12.79
CA ALA A 724 -4.29 -13.05 13.34
C ALA A 724 -4.15 -14.46 13.95
N ALA A 725 -5.21 -14.95 14.60
CA ALA A 725 -5.26 -16.30 15.16
C ALA A 725 -5.21 -17.41 14.08
N ALA A 726 -5.86 -17.21 12.93
CA ALA A 726 -5.82 -18.19 11.83
C ALA A 726 -4.41 -18.34 11.24
N TYR A 727 -3.66 -17.23 11.10
CA TYR A 727 -2.25 -17.31 10.70
C TYR A 727 -1.41 -18.08 11.72
N ALA A 728 -1.64 -17.85 13.02
CA ALA A 728 -0.90 -18.53 14.09
C ALA A 728 -1.15 -20.05 14.15
N LEU A 729 -2.31 -20.52 13.67
CA LEU A 729 -2.62 -21.95 13.57
C LEU A 729 -1.87 -22.67 12.45
N GLY A 730 -1.38 -21.96 11.43
CA GLY A 730 -0.61 -22.57 10.34
C GLY A 730 -1.39 -23.67 9.60
N HIS A 731 -0.90 -24.92 9.68
CA HIS A 731 -1.53 -26.12 9.08
C HIS A 731 -2.58 -26.79 9.99
N GLU A 732 -2.72 -26.34 11.24
CA GLU A 732 -3.73 -26.87 12.16
C GLU A 732 -5.16 -26.54 11.70
N ALA A 733 -6.15 -27.23 12.27
CA ALA A 733 -7.55 -27.01 11.92
C ALA A 733 -7.98 -25.54 12.13
N GLY A 734 -8.54 -24.92 11.08
CA GLY A 734 -8.91 -23.50 11.08
C GLY A 734 -7.74 -22.55 10.72
N GLY A 735 -6.54 -23.09 10.50
CA GLY A 735 -5.39 -22.38 9.98
C GLY A 735 -5.50 -22.07 8.48
N VAL A 736 -4.52 -21.31 7.99
CA VAL A 736 -4.51 -20.76 6.62
C VAL A 736 -3.79 -21.65 5.60
N TYR A 737 -2.94 -22.57 6.06
CA TYR A 737 -2.15 -23.46 5.19
C TYR A 737 -2.80 -24.83 5.03
N LEU A 738 -2.46 -25.51 3.93
CA LEU A 738 -2.99 -26.82 3.57
C LEU A 738 -2.80 -27.83 4.72
N PRO A 739 -3.87 -28.39 5.31
CA PRO A 739 -3.72 -29.31 6.44
C PRO A 739 -2.89 -30.54 6.07
N LEU A 740 -2.01 -30.97 6.98
CA LEU A 740 -1.13 -32.13 6.74
C LEU A 740 -1.89 -33.47 6.74
N ASN A 741 -3.15 -33.46 7.15
CA ASN A 741 -4.07 -34.60 7.09
C ASN A 741 -5.09 -34.51 5.94
N ASP A 742 -4.95 -33.53 5.04
CA ASP A 742 -5.80 -33.39 3.85
C ASP A 742 -5.63 -34.62 2.94
N SER A 743 -6.74 -35.17 2.44
CA SER A 743 -6.69 -36.44 1.68
C SER A 743 -6.03 -36.29 0.31
N ASP A 744 -6.15 -35.12 -0.33
CA ASP A 744 -5.49 -34.85 -1.62
C ASP A 744 -3.98 -34.70 -1.40
N PHE A 745 -3.58 -33.98 -0.35
CA PHE A 745 -2.18 -33.87 0.06
C PHE A 745 -1.55 -35.23 0.39
N LEU A 746 -2.23 -36.08 1.15
CA LEU A 746 -1.71 -37.40 1.49
C LEU A 746 -1.57 -38.30 0.24
N ALA A 747 -2.53 -38.23 -0.69
CA ALA A 747 -2.57 -39.07 -1.88
C ALA A 747 -1.57 -38.67 -2.98
N ASN A 748 -1.19 -37.39 -3.06
CA ASN A 748 -0.37 -36.86 -4.15
C ASN A 748 1.02 -36.43 -3.68
N THR A 749 1.95 -36.32 -4.63
CA THR A 749 3.20 -35.55 -4.43
C THR A 749 3.06 -34.29 -5.26
N PHE A 750 3.12 -33.13 -4.62
CA PHE A 750 3.02 -31.85 -5.29
C PHE A 750 4.37 -31.45 -5.87
N VAL A 751 4.34 -30.73 -6.98
CA VAL A 751 5.52 -30.14 -7.62
C VAL A 751 5.27 -28.67 -7.90
N LEU A 752 6.30 -27.86 -7.72
CA LEU A 752 6.34 -26.45 -8.03
C LEU A 752 7.31 -26.18 -9.18
N PRO A 753 6.83 -26.24 -10.45
CA PRO A 753 7.60 -25.78 -11.60
C PRO A 753 7.73 -24.26 -11.55
N MET A 754 8.95 -23.75 -11.67
CA MET A 754 9.24 -22.32 -11.69
C MET A 754 10.44 -21.99 -12.57
N ARG A 755 10.47 -20.76 -13.10
CA ARG A 755 11.66 -20.12 -13.66
C ARG A 755 12.18 -19.18 -12.59
N LEU A 756 13.19 -19.63 -11.84
CA LEU A 756 13.87 -18.82 -10.83
C LEU A 756 14.87 -17.89 -11.52
N GLU A 757 14.72 -16.59 -11.34
CA GLU A 757 15.53 -15.57 -12.00
C GLU A 757 16.38 -14.79 -11.00
N PHE A 758 17.69 -14.78 -11.24
CA PHE A 758 18.67 -14.03 -10.48
C PHE A 758 18.98 -12.70 -11.14
N LYS A 759 19.02 -11.63 -10.35
CA LYS A 759 19.58 -10.35 -10.79
C LYS A 759 21.09 -10.35 -10.57
N VAL A 760 21.84 -10.16 -11.64
CA VAL A 760 23.30 -10.06 -11.65
C VAL A 760 23.69 -8.64 -12.03
N ASN A 761 24.23 -7.90 -11.07
CA ASN A 761 24.78 -6.58 -11.33
C ASN A 761 26.22 -6.71 -11.85
N LYS A 762 26.63 -5.80 -12.74
CA LYS A 762 28.00 -5.72 -13.26
C LYS A 762 28.99 -5.63 -12.09
N PRO A 763 29.86 -6.64 -11.90
CA PRO A 763 30.90 -6.59 -10.88
C PRO A 763 31.90 -5.47 -11.17
N ALA A 764 32.36 -4.77 -10.13
CA ALA A 764 33.29 -3.64 -10.25
C ALA A 764 34.63 -4.02 -10.91
N ASN A 765 35.05 -5.28 -10.77
CA ASN A 765 36.29 -5.81 -11.33
C ASN A 765 36.17 -6.28 -12.79
N LEU A 766 34.97 -6.28 -13.39
CA LEU A 766 34.83 -6.57 -14.82
C LEU A 766 34.91 -5.28 -15.64
N ASN A 767 35.75 -5.26 -16.66
CA ASN A 767 35.79 -4.17 -17.63
C ASN A 767 34.53 -4.18 -18.54
N ALA A 768 34.36 -3.15 -19.37
CA ALA A 768 33.19 -3.02 -20.24
C ALA A 768 33.09 -4.17 -21.27
N ALA A 769 34.21 -4.61 -21.84
CA ALA A 769 34.25 -5.69 -22.82
C ALA A 769 33.90 -7.05 -22.18
N GLN A 770 34.44 -7.33 -21.00
CA GLN A 770 34.10 -8.53 -20.22
C GLN A 770 32.61 -8.55 -19.86
N TRP A 771 32.07 -7.43 -19.37
CA TRP A 771 30.63 -7.37 -19.07
C TRP A 771 29.78 -7.59 -20.32
N LYS A 772 30.13 -6.94 -21.44
CA LYS A 772 29.45 -7.14 -22.73
C LYS A 772 29.50 -8.62 -23.14
N ALA A 773 30.63 -9.30 -22.97
CA ALA A 773 30.78 -10.72 -23.27
C ALA A 773 29.82 -11.61 -22.45
N LEU A 774 29.63 -11.33 -21.15
CA LEU A 774 28.62 -12.04 -20.33
C LEU A 774 27.20 -11.76 -20.81
N VAL A 775 26.91 -10.50 -21.12
CA VAL A 775 25.59 -10.05 -21.54
C VAL A 775 25.21 -10.64 -22.90
N THR A 776 26.11 -10.69 -23.88
CA THR A 776 25.81 -11.16 -25.25
C THR A 776 26.14 -12.64 -25.49
N GLY A 777 26.97 -13.26 -24.65
CA GLY A 777 27.38 -14.66 -24.80
C GLY A 777 26.29 -15.68 -24.48
N THR A 778 26.58 -16.96 -24.61
CA THR A 778 25.68 -18.06 -24.20
C THR A 778 25.72 -18.28 -22.67
N PHE A 779 25.06 -19.33 -22.17
CA PHE A 779 25.17 -19.74 -20.76
C PHE A 779 26.52 -20.37 -20.39
N LYS A 780 27.46 -20.54 -21.34
CA LYS A 780 28.76 -21.19 -21.12
C LYS A 780 29.57 -20.61 -19.96
N ASN A 781 29.46 -19.30 -19.74
CA ASN A 781 30.18 -18.61 -18.66
C ASN A 781 29.45 -18.64 -17.32
N PHE A 782 28.22 -19.17 -17.26
CA PHE A 782 27.44 -19.31 -16.03
C PHE A 782 27.44 -20.75 -15.55
N SER A 783 27.41 -20.96 -14.23
CA SER A 783 27.10 -22.26 -13.64
C SER A 783 26.06 -22.07 -12.55
N PHE A 784 24.96 -22.82 -12.66
CA PHE A 784 23.89 -22.88 -11.67
C PHE A 784 24.10 -24.10 -10.77
N ASN A 785 23.89 -23.93 -9.48
CA ASN A 785 24.17 -24.96 -8.49
C ASN A 785 23.13 -24.93 -7.37
N ALA A 786 22.89 -26.10 -6.77
CA ALA A 786 22.22 -26.24 -5.50
C ALA A 786 23.24 -26.62 -4.41
N LEU A 787 23.19 -25.95 -3.27
CA LEU A 787 23.96 -26.29 -2.08
C LEU A 787 23.04 -27.02 -1.09
N LYS A 788 23.34 -28.28 -0.77
CA LYS A 788 22.57 -29.08 0.19
C LYS A 788 23.51 -29.76 1.17
N GLY A 789 23.39 -29.45 2.47
CA GLY A 789 24.20 -30.07 3.53
C GLY A 789 25.70 -29.90 3.29
N GLY A 790 26.12 -28.74 2.79
CA GLY A 790 27.52 -28.46 2.44
C GLY A 790 28.04 -29.15 1.17
N SER A 791 27.19 -29.87 0.43
CA SER A 791 27.52 -30.48 -0.86
C SER A 791 26.98 -29.66 -2.03
N VAL A 792 27.83 -29.43 -3.03
CA VAL A 792 27.47 -28.71 -4.26
C VAL A 792 26.93 -29.69 -5.29
N VAL A 793 25.72 -29.43 -5.78
CA VAL A 793 25.07 -30.19 -6.85
C VAL A 793 24.92 -29.28 -8.08
N PRO A 794 25.72 -29.49 -9.13
CA PRO A 794 25.61 -28.73 -10.37
C PRO A 794 24.28 -28.98 -11.08
N LEU A 795 23.63 -27.91 -11.54
CA LEU A 795 22.42 -27.98 -12.35
C LEU A 795 22.82 -27.93 -13.83
N VAL A 796 23.04 -29.09 -14.44
CA VAL A 796 23.55 -29.23 -15.81
C VAL A 796 22.48 -29.84 -16.72
N ALA A 797 22.16 -29.17 -17.82
CA ALA A 797 21.23 -29.70 -18.81
C ALA A 797 21.77 -31.03 -19.41
N PRO A 798 20.91 -32.00 -19.75
CA PRO A 798 21.34 -33.33 -20.20
C PRO A 798 22.19 -33.32 -21.48
N ASP A 799 21.92 -32.35 -22.36
CA ASP A 799 22.73 -32.06 -23.53
C ASP A 799 22.79 -30.55 -23.77
N ALA A 800 23.82 -30.10 -24.49
CA ALA A 800 24.02 -28.69 -24.80
C ALA A 800 22.95 -28.14 -25.76
N ALA A 801 22.35 -28.98 -26.60
CA ALA A 801 21.35 -28.58 -27.58
C ALA A 801 20.01 -28.18 -26.94
N ASN A 802 19.74 -28.65 -25.73
CA ASN A 802 18.53 -28.36 -24.96
C ASN A 802 18.75 -27.31 -23.85
N ALA A 803 19.94 -26.72 -23.72
CA ALA A 803 20.25 -25.77 -22.64
C ALA A 803 19.22 -24.61 -22.55
N ASP A 804 18.76 -24.09 -23.68
CA ASP A 804 17.77 -23.00 -23.76
C ASP A 804 16.36 -23.40 -23.28
N LYS A 805 16.11 -24.69 -23.05
CA LYS A 805 14.89 -25.18 -22.39
C LYS A 805 14.97 -25.13 -20.87
N PHE A 806 16.17 -25.11 -20.30
CA PHE A 806 16.44 -25.12 -18.85
C PHE A 806 16.84 -23.76 -18.31
N PHE A 807 17.49 -22.93 -19.13
CA PHE A 807 18.01 -21.64 -18.74
C PHE A 807 17.41 -20.52 -19.58
N TYR A 808 17.31 -19.33 -19.01
CA TYR A 808 16.82 -18.13 -19.70
C TYR A 808 17.65 -16.92 -19.28
N LYS A 809 17.75 -15.91 -20.16
CA LYS A 809 18.52 -14.70 -19.91
C LYS A 809 17.83 -13.50 -20.53
N ARG A 810 17.73 -12.41 -19.78
CA ARG A 810 17.25 -11.11 -20.26
C ARG A 810 18.12 -9.99 -19.72
N VAL A 811 18.13 -8.86 -20.42
CA VAL A 811 18.95 -7.68 -20.07
C VAL A 811 18.00 -6.54 -19.74
N SER A 812 18.31 -5.76 -18.71
CA SER A 812 17.51 -4.58 -18.41
C SER A 812 17.60 -3.57 -19.56
N ALA A 813 16.46 -3.17 -20.11
CA ALA A 813 16.39 -2.12 -21.12
C ALA A 813 16.77 -0.72 -20.56
N THR A 814 16.66 -0.54 -19.24
CA THR A 814 16.93 0.74 -18.55
C THR A 814 18.21 0.73 -17.73
N ASP A 815 18.89 -0.41 -17.61
CA ASP A 815 20.17 -0.53 -16.91
C ASP A 815 21.13 -1.49 -17.63
N PRO A 816 22.09 -0.97 -18.42
CA PRO A 816 23.05 -1.83 -19.10
C PRO A 816 23.98 -2.60 -18.15
N ASN A 817 23.99 -2.27 -16.84
CA ASN A 817 24.76 -2.98 -15.82
C ASN A 817 23.95 -4.05 -15.07
N SER A 818 22.69 -4.30 -15.45
CA SER A 818 21.85 -5.35 -14.88
C SER A 818 21.58 -6.44 -15.90
N LEU A 819 21.95 -7.68 -15.55
CA LEU A 819 21.66 -8.89 -16.29
C LEU A 819 20.79 -9.82 -15.45
N TYR A 820 19.77 -10.43 -16.05
CA TYR A 820 18.96 -11.43 -15.38
C TYR A 820 19.23 -12.80 -15.99
N VAL A 821 19.56 -13.76 -15.15
CA VAL A 821 19.82 -15.15 -15.56
C VAL A 821 18.91 -16.07 -14.78
N SER A 822 18.26 -17.01 -15.46
CA SER A 822 17.24 -17.86 -14.87
C SER A 822 17.54 -19.34 -15.06
N VAL A 823 17.03 -20.13 -14.14
CA VAL A 823 17.03 -21.60 -14.17
C VAL A 823 15.62 -22.12 -13.90
N ASN A 824 15.21 -23.13 -14.66
CA ASN A 824 13.93 -23.79 -14.48
C ASN A 824 14.06 -24.92 -13.45
N LEU A 825 13.31 -24.82 -12.35
CA LEU A 825 13.29 -25.79 -11.26
C LEU A 825 11.91 -26.44 -11.17
N ALA A 826 11.85 -27.70 -10.72
CA ALA A 826 10.64 -28.39 -10.32
C ALA A 826 10.88 -28.95 -8.91
N VAL A 827 10.47 -28.20 -7.89
CA VAL A 827 10.69 -28.59 -6.48
C VAL A 827 9.48 -29.39 -6.00
N THR A 828 9.67 -30.57 -5.41
CA THR A 828 8.57 -31.38 -4.86
C THR A 828 8.54 -31.34 -3.34
N ASP A 829 7.36 -31.52 -2.74
CA ASP A 829 7.16 -31.70 -1.29
C ASP A 829 7.48 -33.14 -0.84
N ALA A 830 8.64 -33.64 -1.28
CA ALA A 830 9.06 -35.02 -1.09
C ALA A 830 10.50 -35.08 -0.58
N PRO A 831 10.94 -36.24 -0.02
CA PRO A 831 12.33 -36.43 0.36
C PRO A 831 13.30 -36.12 -0.79
N TYR A 832 14.39 -35.44 -0.48
CA TYR A 832 15.45 -35.16 -1.45
C TYR A 832 16.17 -36.47 -1.84
N GLN A 833 16.13 -36.84 -3.12
CA GLN A 833 16.78 -38.04 -3.67
C GLN A 833 17.88 -37.72 -4.70
N GLY A 834 18.34 -36.47 -4.72
CA GLY A 834 19.21 -35.94 -5.78
C GLY A 834 18.45 -35.10 -6.80
N VAL A 835 19.19 -34.52 -7.75
CA VAL A 835 18.63 -33.72 -8.85
C VAL A 835 18.55 -34.59 -10.10
N SER A 836 17.37 -34.60 -10.72
CA SER A 836 17.13 -35.17 -12.04
C SER A 836 16.69 -34.08 -13.02
N THR A 837 16.57 -34.42 -14.30
CA THR A 837 16.12 -33.50 -15.35
C THR A 837 14.90 -34.06 -16.05
N VAL A 838 13.90 -33.22 -16.32
CA VAL A 838 12.71 -33.60 -17.09
C VAL A 838 12.38 -32.53 -18.12
N ILE A 839 11.92 -32.93 -19.30
CA ILE A 839 11.29 -32.03 -20.27
C ILE A 839 9.80 -32.31 -20.26
N ALA A 840 8.99 -31.28 -20.05
CA ALA A 840 7.55 -31.37 -19.91
C ALA A 840 6.82 -30.29 -20.71
N ASP A 841 5.58 -30.60 -21.09
CA ASP A 841 4.61 -29.59 -21.52
C ASP A 841 4.35 -28.64 -20.35
N SER A 842 4.57 -27.35 -20.54
CA SER A 842 4.41 -26.34 -19.49
C SER A 842 3.61 -25.14 -19.96
N LYS A 843 2.88 -24.53 -19.03
CA LYS A 843 2.10 -23.30 -19.22
C LYS A 843 2.53 -22.25 -18.19
N THR A 844 2.64 -20.99 -18.62
CA THR A 844 2.91 -19.84 -17.75
C THR A 844 1.65 -19.23 -17.14
N ASP A 845 0.48 -19.69 -17.57
CA ASP A 845 -0.78 -19.40 -16.92
C ASP A 845 -1.70 -20.64 -16.91
N LEU A 846 -2.61 -20.67 -15.95
CA LEU A 846 -3.60 -21.75 -15.80
C LEU A 846 -4.92 -21.42 -16.49
N TYR A 847 -4.89 -20.59 -17.53
CA TYR A 847 -6.11 -20.27 -18.28
C TYR A 847 -6.65 -21.52 -18.97
N SER A 848 -7.91 -21.86 -18.68
CA SER A 848 -8.63 -22.98 -19.28
C SER A 848 -10.13 -22.72 -19.29
N VAL A 849 -10.75 -22.86 -20.46
CA VAL A 849 -12.19 -22.62 -20.68
C VAL A 849 -12.95 -23.95 -20.61
N ASN A 850 -14.16 -23.92 -20.07
CA ASN A 850 -15.03 -25.08 -20.04
C ASN A 850 -15.31 -25.57 -21.49
N PRO A 851 -15.05 -26.84 -21.81
CA PRO A 851 -15.33 -27.39 -23.14
C PRO A 851 -16.78 -27.22 -23.61
N ASN A 852 -17.77 -27.29 -22.69
CA ASN A 852 -19.18 -27.06 -22.99
C ASN A 852 -19.46 -25.61 -23.40
N TYR A 853 -18.73 -24.65 -22.82
CA TYR A 853 -18.81 -23.25 -23.26
C TYR A 853 -18.27 -23.08 -24.67
N LEU A 854 -17.10 -23.68 -24.94
CA LEU A 854 -16.43 -23.62 -26.25
C LEU A 854 -17.21 -24.33 -27.36
N ALA A 855 -18.09 -25.28 -27.02
CA ALA A 855 -18.95 -25.95 -28.00
C ALA A 855 -19.89 -24.97 -28.73
N SER A 856 -20.25 -23.86 -28.09
CA SER A 856 -21.21 -22.87 -28.62
C SER A 856 -20.68 -21.44 -28.67
N ASN A 857 -19.45 -21.19 -28.20
CA ASN A 857 -18.87 -19.84 -28.09
C ASN A 857 -17.39 -19.85 -28.48
N ALA A 858 -16.91 -18.73 -29.02
CA ALA A 858 -15.47 -18.54 -29.25
C ALA A 858 -14.70 -18.43 -27.91
N ASN A 859 -13.45 -18.90 -27.91
CA ASN A 859 -12.53 -18.63 -26.80
C ASN A 859 -12.30 -17.11 -26.72
N PRO A 860 -12.61 -16.44 -25.58
CA PRO A 860 -12.43 -15.00 -25.46
C PRO A 860 -10.95 -14.57 -25.33
N PHE A 861 -10.05 -15.49 -24.99
CA PHE A 861 -8.61 -15.23 -24.86
C PHE A 861 -7.79 -16.33 -25.58
N PRO A 862 -7.85 -16.39 -26.92
CA PRO A 862 -7.21 -17.46 -27.71
C PRO A 862 -5.68 -17.47 -27.61
N GLU A 863 -5.06 -16.38 -27.18
CA GLU A 863 -3.62 -16.23 -26.99
C GLU A 863 -3.08 -16.86 -25.68
N ARG A 864 -3.97 -17.25 -24.77
CA ARG A 864 -3.63 -17.73 -23.42
C ARG A 864 -3.66 -19.24 -23.28
N GLY A 865 -3.05 -19.76 -22.20
CA GLY A 865 -2.97 -21.21 -21.95
C GLY A 865 -2.05 -21.97 -22.90
N ALA A 866 -1.21 -21.25 -23.65
CA ALA A 866 -0.29 -21.83 -24.63
C ALA A 866 0.74 -22.76 -23.96
N LYS A 867 0.82 -23.99 -24.45
CA LYS A 867 1.81 -24.97 -24.00
C LYS A 867 3.15 -24.75 -24.68
N LYS A 868 4.24 -24.84 -23.93
CA LYS A 868 5.62 -24.85 -24.43
C LYS A 868 6.38 -25.99 -23.76
N GLN A 869 7.25 -26.66 -24.51
CA GLN A 869 8.16 -27.66 -23.97
C GLN A 869 9.27 -26.95 -23.18
N ARG A 870 9.42 -27.29 -21.90
CA ARG A 870 10.44 -26.73 -20.99
C ARG A 870 11.18 -27.82 -20.26
N GLY A 871 12.47 -27.61 -20.04
CA GLY A 871 13.31 -28.46 -19.22
C GLY A 871 13.32 -27.95 -17.78
N PHE A 872 13.25 -28.86 -16.80
CA PHE A 872 13.29 -28.56 -15.38
C PHE A 872 14.29 -29.43 -14.64
N PHE A 873 14.97 -28.84 -13.65
CA PHE A 873 15.73 -29.57 -12.64
C PHE A 873 14.77 -30.00 -11.52
N LEU A 874 14.52 -31.31 -11.42
CA LEU A 874 13.53 -31.92 -10.54
C LEU A 874 14.21 -32.52 -9.29
N PHE A 875 13.78 -32.08 -8.12
CA PHE A 875 14.24 -32.60 -6.82
C PHE A 875 13.21 -32.33 -5.71
N GLY A 876 13.21 -33.18 -4.68
CA GLY A 876 12.40 -32.96 -3.47
C GLY A 876 13.07 -32.00 -2.48
N ASP A 877 12.31 -31.22 -1.74
CA ASP A 877 12.85 -30.25 -0.77
C ASP A 877 13.38 -30.91 0.53
N GLY A 878 12.87 -32.09 0.86
CA GLY A 878 13.29 -32.90 1.99
C GLY A 878 12.16 -33.38 2.89
N SER A 879 10.97 -32.81 2.81
CA SER A 879 9.87 -33.09 3.73
C SER A 879 8.52 -33.07 3.01
N LYS A 880 7.57 -33.87 3.52
CA LYS A 880 6.18 -33.83 3.09
C LYS A 880 5.39 -33.01 4.12
N ASP A 881 5.49 -31.69 4.03
CA ASP A 881 4.96 -30.72 4.99
C ASP A 881 4.09 -29.64 4.35
N ALA A 882 3.65 -29.85 3.10
CA ALA A 882 2.86 -28.90 2.33
C ALA A 882 3.53 -27.52 2.17
N GLU A 883 4.87 -27.50 2.18
CA GLU A 883 5.70 -26.37 1.79
C GLU A 883 6.57 -26.76 0.59
N PHE A 884 7.13 -25.77 -0.09
CA PHE A 884 8.24 -25.95 -1.02
C PHE A 884 9.44 -25.17 -0.52
N ALA A 885 10.50 -25.87 -0.13
CA ALA A 885 11.75 -25.26 0.32
C ALA A 885 12.89 -25.42 -0.69
N SER A 886 13.71 -24.38 -0.84
CA SER A 886 15.01 -24.55 -1.48
C SER A 886 15.95 -25.38 -0.59
N PRO A 887 17.03 -25.94 -1.17
CA PRO A 887 18.25 -26.28 -0.42
C PRO A 887 18.83 -25.06 0.32
N ASP A 888 19.98 -25.22 0.96
CA ASP A 888 20.67 -24.16 1.72
C ASP A 888 20.91 -22.91 0.85
N ALA A 889 21.21 -23.12 -0.44
CA ALA A 889 21.20 -22.08 -1.46
C ALA A 889 20.95 -22.67 -2.86
N ILE A 890 20.19 -21.98 -3.69
CA ILE A 890 20.34 -22.07 -5.16
C ILE A 890 21.15 -20.85 -5.59
N TYR A 891 22.24 -21.08 -6.31
CA TYR A 891 23.15 -19.98 -6.65
C TYR A 891 23.70 -20.10 -8.06
N VAL A 892 24.03 -18.94 -8.61
CA VAL A 892 24.66 -18.79 -9.91
C VAL A 892 26.06 -18.22 -9.74
N THR A 893 26.99 -18.79 -10.46
CA THR A 893 28.38 -18.34 -10.56
C THR A 893 28.70 -17.97 -11.99
N PHE A 894 29.73 -17.17 -12.20
CA PHE A 894 30.25 -16.88 -13.52
C PHE A 894 31.77 -16.99 -13.58
N LYS A 895 32.30 -17.35 -14.75
CA LYS A 895 33.73 -17.25 -15.08
C LYS A 895 34.05 -15.87 -15.65
N THR A 896 35.25 -15.37 -15.35
CA THR A 896 35.74 -14.12 -15.97
C THR A 896 35.85 -14.33 -17.49
N PRO A 897 35.14 -13.58 -18.33
CA PRO A 897 35.28 -13.74 -19.78
C PRO A 897 36.70 -13.42 -20.23
N GLY A 898 37.23 -14.25 -21.14
CA GLY A 898 38.60 -14.14 -21.65
C GLY A 898 39.66 -14.79 -20.75
N ASP A 899 39.29 -15.38 -19.63
CA ASP A 899 40.20 -16.19 -18.80
C ASP A 899 40.27 -17.62 -19.36
N VAL A 900 41.27 -17.89 -20.18
CA VAL A 900 41.47 -19.16 -20.90
C VAL A 900 42.28 -20.13 -20.04
N ASN A 901 43.21 -19.63 -19.22
CA ASN A 901 44.06 -20.45 -18.36
C ASN A 901 43.35 -20.87 -17.05
N GLY A 902 42.26 -20.19 -16.65
CA GLY A 902 41.47 -20.48 -15.46
C GLY A 902 42.06 -19.91 -14.16
N ASP A 903 42.89 -18.87 -14.23
CA ASP A 903 43.51 -18.23 -13.06
C ASP A 903 42.64 -17.14 -12.40
N GLY A 904 41.46 -16.87 -12.98
CA GLY A 904 40.50 -15.88 -12.54
C GLY A 904 40.64 -14.51 -13.22
N VAL A 905 41.68 -14.30 -14.04
CA VAL A 905 42.09 -13.01 -14.63
C VAL A 905 42.42 -13.14 -16.11
N ALA A 906 41.61 -12.51 -16.98
CA ALA A 906 41.95 -12.39 -18.40
C ALA A 906 43.13 -11.43 -18.63
N ASN A 907 44.27 -11.96 -19.07
CA ASN A 907 45.51 -11.22 -19.31
C ASN A 907 46.26 -11.69 -20.57
N CYS A 908 47.49 -11.23 -20.76
CA CYS A 908 48.30 -11.54 -21.94
C CYS A 908 48.60 -13.03 -22.12
N SER A 909 48.62 -13.78 -21.02
CA SER A 909 48.76 -15.24 -21.05
C SER A 909 47.58 -15.88 -21.77
N ASP A 910 46.36 -15.40 -21.50
CA ASP A 910 45.15 -15.89 -22.14
C ASP A 910 45.10 -15.49 -23.61
N LEU A 911 45.48 -14.25 -23.94
CA LEU A 911 45.58 -13.79 -25.32
C LEU A 911 46.52 -14.70 -26.13
N ALA A 912 47.66 -15.10 -25.54
CA ALA A 912 48.60 -16.02 -26.17
C ALA A 912 47.99 -17.43 -26.36
N LEU A 913 47.23 -17.93 -25.39
CA LEU A 913 46.51 -19.21 -25.51
C LEU A 913 45.44 -19.17 -26.60
N THR A 914 44.63 -18.11 -26.66
CA THR A 914 43.64 -17.92 -27.75
C THR A 914 44.34 -17.86 -29.11
N LYS A 915 45.47 -17.14 -29.22
CA LYS A 915 46.26 -17.07 -30.46
C LYS A 915 46.77 -18.45 -30.89
N ALA A 916 47.23 -19.26 -29.93
CA ALA A 916 47.75 -20.59 -30.20
C ALA A 916 46.69 -21.57 -30.75
N THR A 917 45.41 -21.31 -30.50
CA THR A 917 44.29 -22.12 -31.02
C THR A 917 43.46 -21.43 -32.11
N PHE A 918 43.84 -20.24 -32.56
CA PHE A 918 43.13 -19.51 -33.60
C PHE A 918 43.06 -20.30 -34.93
N ASN A 919 41.91 -20.22 -35.61
CA ASN A 919 41.55 -21.00 -36.82
C ASN A 919 41.47 -22.52 -36.62
N LYS A 920 41.36 -23.01 -35.38
CA LYS A 920 41.12 -24.43 -35.09
C LYS A 920 39.65 -24.70 -34.77
N ARG A 921 39.22 -25.95 -35.00
CA ARG A 921 37.84 -26.42 -34.74
C ARG A 921 37.82 -27.66 -33.87
N GLN A 922 36.66 -27.93 -33.27
CA GLN A 922 36.43 -29.13 -32.46
C GLN A 922 36.83 -30.39 -33.24
N GLY A 923 37.67 -31.23 -32.63
CA GLY A 923 38.25 -32.42 -33.25
C GLY A 923 39.60 -32.22 -33.96
N GLN A 924 40.06 -30.98 -34.15
CA GLN A 924 41.41 -30.71 -34.68
C GLN A 924 42.46 -30.69 -33.55
N ALA A 925 43.66 -31.19 -33.84
CA ALA A 925 44.76 -31.20 -32.88
C ALA A 925 45.13 -29.77 -32.42
N GLY A 926 45.19 -29.58 -31.11
CA GLY A 926 45.50 -28.30 -30.48
C GLY A 926 44.36 -27.28 -30.46
N PHE A 927 43.12 -27.69 -30.76
CA PHE A 927 41.92 -26.91 -30.48
C PHE A 927 41.73 -26.79 -28.96
N ASP A 928 41.52 -25.57 -28.46
CA ASP A 928 41.18 -25.30 -27.07
C ASP A 928 39.77 -24.73 -26.97
N ALA A 929 38.84 -25.56 -26.47
CA ALA A 929 37.44 -25.19 -26.31
C ALA A 929 37.22 -24.02 -25.34
N ARG A 930 38.22 -23.66 -24.51
CA ARG A 930 38.14 -22.51 -23.59
C ARG A 930 38.25 -21.17 -24.32
N ALA A 931 38.85 -21.16 -25.50
CA ALA A 931 39.02 -19.96 -26.34
C ALA A 931 37.90 -19.80 -27.39
N ASP A 932 36.98 -20.75 -27.50
CA ASP A 932 35.75 -20.65 -28.31
C ASP A 932 34.68 -19.96 -27.46
N PHE A 933 34.58 -18.63 -27.51
CA PHE A 933 33.75 -17.85 -26.59
C PHE A 933 32.28 -17.84 -26.97
N ASP A 934 31.95 -18.00 -28.27
CA ASP A 934 30.56 -18.09 -28.73
C ASP A 934 30.01 -19.53 -28.75
N GLY A 935 30.87 -20.53 -28.58
CA GLY A 935 30.51 -21.94 -28.45
C GLY A 935 30.14 -22.58 -29.77
N ASN A 936 30.55 -22.02 -30.91
CA ASN A 936 30.19 -22.51 -32.24
C ASN A 936 31.04 -23.72 -32.69
N GLY A 937 32.00 -24.18 -31.87
CA GLY A 937 32.89 -25.30 -32.17
C GLY A 937 34.13 -24.90 -32.99
N ALA A 938 34.40 -23.61 -33.16
CA ALA A 938 35.58 -23.05 -33.80
C ALA A 938 36.13 -21.88 -32.99
N VAL A 939 37.45 -21.69 -33.00
CA VAL A 939 38.08 -20.44 -32.54
C VAL A 939 38.39 -19.60 -33.77
N ASP A 940 37.53 -18.63 -34.07
CA ASP A 940 37.61 -17.82 -35.28
C ASP A 940 37.78 -16.32 -35.01
N ILE A 941 37.61 -15.50 -36.05
CA ILE A 941 37.80 -14.05 -35.97
C ILE A 941 36.86 -13.38 -34.96
N LYS A 942 35.68 -13.95 -34.69
CA LYS A 942 34.76 -13.44 -33.66
C LYS A 942 35.35 -13.63 -32.27
N ASP A 943 35.91 -14.81 -31.98
CA ASP A 943 36.56 -15.10 -30.71
C ASP A 943 37.81 -14.24 -30.51
N TRP A 944 38.62 -14.11 -31.57
CA TRP A 944 39.79 -13.25 -31.55
C TRP A 944 39.44 -11.77 -31.33
N SER A 945 38.40 -11.27 -32.00
CA SER A 945 37.88 -9.91 -31.82
C SER A 945 37.40 -9.69 -30.39
N LEU A 946 36.68 -10.67 -29.82
CA LEU A 946 36.25 -10.60 -28.44
C LEU A 946 37.43 -10.57 -27.46
N MET A 947 38.39 -11.48 -27.61
CA MET A 947 39.58 -11.55 -26.75
C MET A 947 40.39 -10.26 -26.80
N THR A 948 40.67 -9.74 -27.99
CA THR A 948 41.43 -8.49 -28.16
C THR A 948 40.69 -7.25 -27.67
N SER A 949 39.37 -7.31 -27.52
CA SER A 949 38.58 -6.28 -26.83
C SER A 949 38.64 -6.39 -25.30
N ILE A 950 38.82 -7.61 -24.77
CA ILE A 950 38.95 -7.90 -23.33
C ILE A 950 40.37 -7.57 -22.84
N VAL A 951 41.38 -8.00 -23.58
CA VAL A 951 42.81 -7.78 -23.35
C VAL A 951 43.38 -6.99 -24.54
N PRO A 952 43.43 -5.65 -24.48
CA PRO A 952 43.90 -4.84 -25.61
C PRO A 952 45.34 -5.19 -25.99
N VAL A 953 45.58 -5.58 -27.24
CA VAL A 953 46.90 -6.04 -27.76
C VAL A 953 48.09 -5.13 -27.42
N PRO A 954 47.99 -3.77 -27.43
CA PRO A 954 49.10 -2.89 -27.07
C PRO A 954 49.57 -3.03 -25.61
N SER A 955 48.80 -3.71 -24.75
CA SER A 955 49.11 -3.92 -23.33
C SER A 955 49.96 -5.17 -23.06
N CYS A 956 50.24 -5.98 -24.09
CA CYS A 956 51.04 -7.19 -23.96
C CYS A 956 52.46 -7.00 -24.51
N PRO A 957 53.51 -7.42 -23.78
CA PRO A 957 54.88 -7.40 -24.30
C PRO A 957 54.95 -8.26 -25.57
N GLN A 958 55.61 -7.73 -26.61
CA GLN A 958 55.75 -8.39 -27.91
C GLN A 958 56.64 -9.63 -27.86
#